data_AF-A0A7C1GQV5-F1
#
_entry.id   AF-A0A7C1GQV5-F1
#
_cell.length_a   1.000
_cell.length_b   1.000
_cell.length_c   1.000
_cell.angle_alpha   90.00
_cell.angle_beta   90.00
_cell.angle_gamma   90.00
#
_symmetry.space_group_name_H-M   'P 1'
#
loop_
_entity.id
_entity.type
_entity.pdbx_description
1 polymer ?
#
loop_
_entity_poly.entity_id
_entity_poly.type
_entity_poly.pdbx_seq_one_letter_code
_entity_poly.pdbx_strand_id
1 'polypeptide(L)'
;MKPLWTRWKRCVRWMRRWRTRLLTSRNSGVMPGSNVFRNCSNASRRRTPPRRKFSSGFIMEEALAHIPDKDHETAAVCLNAIGDLAGKDIAAPLADALADAADPLKAVLGLSRFLERSISAATEAAMMISSPRYLRLLVALFSQGSLLTDILCRNPEYGAWLWTEAPLDRARSRKEALSEMENAFKNRDAFEERCVWMRRHSRMELLRIAAREVVAHAPLDSVVADISMLADVMIEAACRAAREHLEPQMGMPLVEDARNHSISFCVLALGKLGGGELNFSSDIDLLFLYSADGHTQQGASTEEYFRKLAELIIKALSEQTSEGRVFRVDMRLRPFGKSGPIASSLDNAVAYYSTYGRAWERQAMIKARPCAGDLELGETFLEQLRPFVYPKYFDDATLEDIRGVKQQTEAIVAGKDRTEREVKLGRGGIRDIEFTVQMLQLLHGGRWPEARAQSTIKAIRALGERQRLSPFEAETLERNYIFLRRIEHRLQIEGGQQTHVLPENKEELALLARRLGYHTAESFMNVYRERAAENRAILEQFLAVKGDGNLWVMELLDPGAACVAGLERLRTSGFKEAEKARGELLLLANGPEHAPYTRDTAQQFAAITPFLIDALAQTPEPDTALARFGQILSLLPTPATLYNLLKYNPKLTRYLTAIISNSDYLAEMLVRDISMLDLIGTPGYLDAPSTVEELDAERDVLEHAANPAPALYRLRDGEMLKIALRELVKGISVAAVGDELTQLAEFVVGAVLTRARAAVRARYGPTGIPFAALALGKFGGREMGYGSDLDLVFVYDESPDADDGSAGAPASGLTRDHPQPDPSAEFMPSAMQLSPTEYFAAVASVTLKTLKEPTRYGILYDVDARLRPDGSKGALAIPTQRLRQYY
;
A
#
# COMPACT_ATOMS: atom_id res chain seq x y z
N MET A 1 25.68 12.35 -30.34
CA MET A 1 25.28 13.39 -29.35
C MET A 1 25.33 14.86 -29.83
N LYS A 2 25.70 15.21 -31.08
CA LYS A 2 25.63 16.60 -31.59
C LYS A 2 24.32 17.07 -32.29
N PRO A 3 23.37 16.21 -32.76
CA PRO A 3 22.15 16.71 -33.41
C PRO A 3 20.98 17.05 -32.46
N LEU A 4 20.98 16.52 -31.23
CA LEU A 4 19.94 16.78 -30.23
C LEU A 4 20.04 18.18 -29.59
N TRP A 5 21.27 18.72 -29.49
CA TRP A 5 21.53 20.04 -28.90
C TRP A 5 21.06 21.20 -29.80
N THR A 6 21.11 21.02 -31.12
CA THR A 6 20.66 22.01 -32.12
C THR A 6 19.13 22.11 -32.17
N ARG A 7 18.42 21.00 -31.87
CA ARG A 7 16.96 20.94 -31.79
C ARG A 7 16.44 21.61 -30.50
N TRP A 8 17.15 21.43 -29.39
CA TRP A 8 16.84 22.10 -28.11
C TRP A 8 17.06 23.62 -28.16
N LYS A 9 18.17 24.09 -28.79
CA LYS A 9 18.42 25.53 -28.99
C LYS A 9 17.40 26.23 -29.89
N ARG A 10 16.75 25.52 -30.83
CA ARG A 10 15.64 26.06 -31.64
C ARG A 10 14.35 26.19 -30.82
N CYS A 11 14.02 25.23 -29.96
CA CYS A 11 12.86 25.32 -29.06
C CYS A 11 13.03 26.45 -28.02
N VAL A 12 14.22 26.64 -27.46
CA VAL A 12 14.48 27.73 -26.49
C VAL A 12 14.46 29.11 -27.15
N ARG A 13 14.91 29.24 -28.42
CA ARG A 13 14.77 30.49 -29.21
C ARG A 13 13.31 30.79 -29.59
N TRP A 14 12.50 29.76 -29.84
CA TRP A 14 11.08 29.90 -30.13
C TRP A 14 10.29 30.34 -28.90
N MET A 15 10.57 29.74 -27.72
CA MET A 15 9.97 30.15 -26.44
C MET A 15 10.40 31.56 -26.00
N ARG A 16 11.66 31.96 -26.21
CA ARG A 16 12.09 33.34 -25.92
C ARG A 16 11.42 34.37 -26.83
N ARG A 17 11.26 34.11 -28.14
CA ARG A 17 10.52 35.01 -29.06
C ARG A 17 9.02 35.09 -28.75
N TRP A 18 8.43 34.02 -28.21
CA TRP A 18 7.05 34.03 -27.74
C TRP A 18 6.87 34.87 -26.46
N ARG A 19 7.86 34.81 -25.54
CA ARG A 19 7.84 35.57 -24.28
C ARG A 19 8.08 37.09 -24.47
N THR A 20 8.85 37.51 -25.46
CA THR A 20 9.05 38.94 -25.76
C THR A 20 7.88 39.58 -26.52
N ARG A 21 7.03 38.79 -27.21
CA ARG A 21 5.81 39.30 -27.88
C ARG A 21 4.61 39.46 -26.93
N LEU A 22 4.65 38.89 -25.74
CA LEU A 22 3.58 38.95 -24.74
C LEU A 22 3.72 40.09 -23.71
N LEU A 23 4.84 40.84 -23.74
CA LEU A 23 5.12 41.92 -22.76
C LEU A 23 5.07 43.34 -23.35
N THR A 24 4.74 43.50 -24.63
CA THR A 24 4.58 44.82 -25.29
C THR A 24 3.27 44.89 -26.06
N SER A 25 2.13 44.87 -25.35
CA SER A 25 0.84 45.42 -25.85
C SER A 25 -0.17 45.57 -24.70
N ARG A 26 0.21 46.32 -23.65
CA ARG A 26 -0.76 47.00 -22.80
C ARG A 26 -0.91 48.44 -23.28
N ASN A 27 -1.77 48.65 -24.28
CA ASN A 27 -2.61 49.83 -24.45
C ASN A 27 -3.43 49.72 -25.74
N SER A 28 -4.70 50.14 -25.63
CA SER A 28 -5.70 50.42 -26.68
C SER A 28 -6.23 49.28 -27.57
N GLY A 29 -7.55 49.02 -27.44
CA GLY A 29 -8.48 49.00 -28.58
C GLY A 29 -8.80 47.66 -29.30
N VAL A 30 -9.88 46.99 -28.88
CA VAL A 30 -10.98 46.36 -29.67
C VAL A 30 -10.69 45.30 -30.80
N MET A 31 -11.09 44.04 -30.50
CA MET A 31 -11.71 42.93 -31.31
C MET A 31 -10.93 42.25 -32.48
N PRO A 32 -11.27 41.00 -32.95
CA PRO A 32 -12.47 40.15 -32.67
C PRO A 32 -12.20 38.66 -32.33
N GLY A 33 -13.16 37.97 -31.69
CA GLY A 33 -13.18 36.49 -31.64
C GLY A 33 -13.73 35.83 -30.37
N SER A 34 -14.96 36.15 -29.95
CA SER A 34 -15.75 35.31 -29.04
C SER A 34 -17.23 35.65 -29.22
N ASN A 35 -17.95 34.83 -29.98
CA ASN A 35 -19.37 35.08 -30.26
C ASN A 35 -20.14 33.76 -30.47
N VAL A 36 -20.29 32.96 -29.40
CA VAL A 36 -21.41 32.04 -29.18
C VAL A 36 -21.62 32.01 -27.66
N PHE A 37 -22.86 32.21 -27.18
CA PHE A 37 -23.24 32.49 -25.78
C PHE A 37 -23.18 33.97 -25.31
N ARG A 38 -23.72 34.88 -26.13
CA ARG A 38 -24.40 36.10 -25.67
C ARG A 38 -25.32 36.59 -26.79
N ASN A 39 -26.46 35.92 -26.96
CA ASN A 39 -27.56 36.44 -27.78
C ASN A 39 -28.87 35.81 -27.29
N CYS A 40 -29.42 36.38 -26.22
CA CYS A 40 -30.87 36.36 -25.92
C CYS A 40 -31.26 37.50 -24.96
N SER A 41 -30.59 38.65 -25.01
CA SER A 41 -30.89 39.76 -24.08
C SER A 41 -30.73 41.17 -24.65
N ASN A 42 -30.84 41.38 -25.98
CA ASN A 42 -30.99 42.74 -26.54
C ASN A 42 -31.52 42.77 -28.00
N ALA A 43 -32.69 42.19 -28.24
CA ALA A 43 -33.46 42.43 -29.46
C ALA A 43 -34.95 42.57 -29.14
N SER A 44 -35.32 43.65 -28.44
CA SER A 44 -36.72 44.13 -28.37
C SER A 44 -36.79 45.59 -27.88
N ARG A 45 -36.25 46.53 -28.66
CA ARG A 45 -36.75 47.92 -28.62
C ARG A 45 -37.29 48.29 -29.99
N ARG A 46 -38.57 48.68 -29.97
CA ARG A 46 -39.44 49.16 -31.07
C ARG A 46 -40.16 48.07 -31.88
N ARG A 47 -41.13 47.44 -31.21
CA ARG A 47 -42.55 47.61 -31.53
C ARG A 47 -43.31 47.47 -30.21
N THR A 48 -43.97 48.53 -29.76
CA THR A 48 -44.96 48.45 -28.69
C THR A 48 -45.97 47.37 -29.09
N PRO A 49 -46.12 46.28 -28.31
CA PRO A 49 -47.26 45.40 -28.50
C PRO A 49 -48.52 46.22 -28.20
N PRO A 50 -49.68 45.90 -28.81
CA PRO A 50 -50.91 46.55 -28.37
C PRO A 50 -51.03 46.27 -26.88
N ARG A 51 -51.20 47.33 -26.06
CA ARG A 51 -51.62 47.21 -24.67
C ARG A 51 -52.90 46.39 -24.69
N ARG A 52 -52.79 45.07 -24.51
CA ARG A 52 -53.93 44.25 -24.11
C ARG A 52 -54.33 44.84 -22.78
N LYS A 53 -55.49 45.49 -22.74
CA LYS A 53 -56.16 45.83 -21.49
C LYS A 53 -56.24 44.53 -20.71
N PHE A 54 -55.45 44.42 -19.64
CA PHE A 54 -55.62 43.36 -18.66
C PHE A 54 -57.05 43.50 -18.15
N SER A 55 -57.90 42.52 -18.48
CA SER A 55 -59.12 42.30 -17.71
C SER A 55 -58.71 42.19 -16.25
N SER A 56 -59.41 42.87 -15.35
CA SER A 56 -59.27 42.75 -13.90
C SER A 56 -59.02 41.29 -13.49
N GLY A 57 -57.75 40.95 -13.29
CA GLY A 57 -57.28 39.58 -13.19
C GLY A 57 -57.55 39.03 -11.80
N PHE A 58 -57.97 37.78 -11.74
CA PHE A 58 -58.16 37.02 -10.51
C PHE A 58 -56.77 36.76 -9.88
N ILE A 59 -56.40 37.54 -8.88
CA ILE A 59 -55.16 37.34 -8.13
C ILE A 59 -55.42 36.23 -7.11
N MET A 60 -54.62 35.16 -7.14
CA MET A 60 -54.64 34.10 -6.11
C MET A 60 -53.97 34.64 -4.82
N GLU A 61 -54.64 35.55 -4.11
CA GLU A 61 -54.10 36.24 -2.93
C GLU A 61 -53.61 35.28 -1.85
N GLU A 62 -54.33 34.17 -1.64
CA GLU A 62 -53.96 33.12 -0.67
C GLU A 62 -52.61 32.46 -1.00
N ALA A 63 -52.35 32.18 -2.28
CA ALA A 63 -51.08 31.62 -2.73
C ALA A 63 -49.93 32.66 -2.65
N LEU A 64 -50.24 33.93 -2.92
CA LEU A 64 -49.28 35.03 -2.86
C LEU A 64 -48.81 35.31 -1.43
N ALA A 65 -49.66 35.06 -0.42
CA ALA A 65 -49.34 35.25 1.00
C ALA A 65 -48.17 34.36 1.49
N HIS A 66 -47.85 33.27 0.78
CA HIS A 66 -46.72 32.39 1.11
C HIS A 66 -45.40 32.83 0.48
N ILE A 67 -45.40 33.90 -0.33
CA ILE A 67 -44.22 34.38 -1.06
C ILE A 67 -43.75 35.70 -0.44
N PRO A 68 -42.43 35.96 -0.31
CA PRO A 68 -41.93 37.23 0.18
C PRO A 68 -42.37 38.42 -0.68
N ASP A 69 -42.74 39.54 -0.05
CA ASP A 69 -43.25 40.75 -0.73
C ASP A 69 -42.39 41.23 -1.90
N LYS A 70 -41.06 41.14 -1.75
CA LYS A 70 -40.10 41.53 -2.79
C LYS A 70 -40.26 40.75 -4.11
N ASP A 71 -40.85 39.56 -4.05
CA ASP A 71 -41.00 38.65 -5.19
C ASP A 71 -42.47 38.60 -5.69
N HIS A 72 -43.39 39.36 -5.08
CA HIS A 72 -44.82 39.34 -5.41
C HIS A 72 -45.11 39.68 -6.86
N GLU A 73 -44.40 40.64 -7.46
CA GLU A 73 -44.63 41.01 -8.86
C GLU A 73 -44.35 39.82 -9.80
N THR A 74 -43.25 39.11 -9.58
CA THR A 74 -42.87 37.94 -10.38
C THR A 74 -43.84 36.79 -10.13
N ALA A 75 -44.18 36.53 -8.87
CA ALA A 75 -45.11 35.48 -8.49
C ALA A 75 -46.51 35.72 -9.07
N ALA A 76 -47.03 36.95 -9.01
CA ALA A 76 -48.35 37.29 -9.53
C ALA A 76 -48.47 37.03 -11.04
N VAL A 77 -47.41 37.30 -11.81
CA VAL A 77 -47.38 36.96 -13.26
C VAL A 77 -47.55 35.46 -13.47
N CYS A 78 -46.80 34.64 -12.73
CA CYS A 78 -46.88 33.19 -12.86
C CYS A 78 -48.18 32.59 -12.32
N LEU A 79 -48.71 33.10 -11.21
CA LEU A 79 -50.00 32.67 -10.65
C LEU A 79 -51.15 33.00 -11.62
N ASN A 80 -51.13 34.15 -12.27
CA ASN A 80 -52.10 34.48 -13.32
C ASN A 80 -51.99 33.52 -14.51
N ALA A 81 -50.76 33.22 -14.97
CA ALA A 81 -50.54 32.27 -16.06
C ALA A 81 -51.03 30.85 -15.69
N ILE A 82 -50.81 30.41 -14.45
CA ILE A 82 -51.35 29.14 -13.93
C ILE A 82 -52.88 29.19 -13.93
N GLY A 83 -53.50 30.27 -13.44
CA GLY A 83 -54.96 30.43 -13.44
C GLY A 83 -55.57 30.42 -14.84
N ASP A 84 -54.89 31.03 -15.82
CA ASP A 84 -55.32 31.03 -17.23
C ASP A 84 -55.25 29.62 -17.86
N LEU A 85 -54.26 28.81 -17.48
CA LEU A 85 -54.04 27.46 -18.02
C LEU A 85 -54.84 26.37 -17.29
N ALA A 86 -55.01 26.51 -15.97
CA ALA A 86 -55.56 25.49 -15.08
C ALA A 86 -56.98 25.78 -14.57
N GLY A 87 -57.48 27.00 -14.77
CA GLY A 87 -58.76 27.45 -14.21
C GLY A 87 -58.62 27.93 -12.76
N LYS A 88 -59.72 28.48 -12.22
CA LYS A 88 -59.72 29.11 -10.88
C LYS A 88 -59.71 28.10 -9.72
N ASP A 89 -60.20 26.89 -9.96
CA ASP A 89 -60.37 25.87 -8.93
C ASP A 89 -59.03 25.33 -8.38
N ILE A 90 -57.91 25.62 -9.06
CA ILE A 90 -56.56 25.26 -8.58
C ILE A 90 -56.06 26.16 -7.44
N ALA A 91 -56.68 27.33 -7.22
CA ALA A 91 -56.15 28.35 -6.31
C ALA A 91 -55.99 27.86 -4.87
N ALA A 92 -57.04 27.28 -4.28
CA ALA A 92 -56.99 26.78 -2.89
C ALA A 92 -56.05 25.57 -2.73
N PRO A 93 -56.12 24.51 -3.59
CA PRO A 93 -55.15 23.41 -3.53
C PRO A 93 -53.69 23.86 -3.70
N LEU A 94 -53.44 24.89 -4.51
CA LEU A 94 -52.10 25.43 -4.72
C LEU A 94 -51.61 26.22 -3.50
N ALA A 95 -52.44 27.06 -2.89
CA ALA A 95 -52.08 27.77 -1.66
C ALA A 95 -51.72 26.77 -0.54
N ASP A 96 -52.55 25.73 -0.37
CA ASP A 96 -52.29 24.63 0.57
C ASP A 96 -50.98 23.88 0.30
N ALA A 97 -50.63 23.68 -0.98
CA ALA A 97 -49.38 23.03 -1.35
C ALA A 97 -48.15 23.93 -1.13
N LEU A 98 -48.29 25.24 -1.30
CA LEU A 98 -47.21 26.22 -1.13
C LEU A 98 -46.88 26.49 0.34
N ALA A 99 -47.82 26.30 1.26
CA ALA A 99 -47.60 26.47 2.70
C ALA A 99 -46.42 25.63 3.22
N ASP A 100 -46.25 24.42 2.70
CA ASP A 100 -45.19 23.47 3.09
C ASP A 100 -43.96 23.54 2.17
N ALA A 101 -43.96 24.43 1.15
CA ALA A 101 -42.88 24.50 0.18
C ALA A 101 -41.65 25.23 0.75
N ALA A 102 -40.46 24.64 0.56
CA ALA A 102 -39.22 25.25 1.04
C ALA A 102 -38.87 26.56 0.29
N ASP A 103 -39.30 26.66 -0.97
CA ASP A 103 -39.13 27.81 -1.86
C ASP A 103 -40.42 28.00 -2.68
N PRO A 104 -41.44 28.70 -2.13
CA PRO A 104 -42.74 28.85 -2.76
C PRO A 104 -42.67 29.59 -4.11
N LEU A 105 -41.81 30.60 -4.24
CA LEU A 105 -41.60 31.31 -5.50
C LEU A 105 -41.09 30.37 -6.59
N LYS A 106 -40.06 29.56 -6.30
CA LYS A 106 -39.52 28.61 -7.27
C LYS A 106 -40.55 27.53 -7.63
N ALA A 107 -41.37 27.10 -6.68
CA ALA A 107 -42.45 26.16 -6.95
C ALA A 107 -43.47 26.71 -7.95
N VAL A 108 -43.91 27.96 -7.77
CA VAL A 108 -44.84 28.64 -8.69
C VAL A 108 -44.21 28.83 -10.08
N LEU A 109 -42.95 29.26 -10.14
CA LEU A 109 -42.21 29.41 -11.41
C LEU A 109 -42.10 28.06 -12.16
N GLY A 110 -41.78 26.99 -11.44
CA GLY A 110 -41.66 25.64 -11.98
C GLY A 110 -43.00 25.11 -12.49
N LEU A 111 -44.07 25.28 -11.72
CA LEU A 111 -45.41 24.83 -12.08
C LEU A 111 -45.97 25.56 -13.30
N SER A 112 -45.78 26.88 -13.38
CA SER A 112 -46.16 27.69 -14.54
C SER A 112 -45.46 27.18 -15.81
N ARG A 113 -44.12 27.01 -15.75
CA ARG A 113 -43.34 26.48 -16.89
C ARG A 113 -43.70 25.05 -17.27
N PHE A 114 -44.06 24.22 -16.29
CA PHE A 114 -44.49 22.84 -16.52
C PHE A 114 -45.79 22.82 -17.32
N LEU A 115 -46.83 23.54 -16.86
CA LEU A 115 -48.13 23.62 -17.54
C LEU A 115 -48.01 24.19 -18.96
N GLU A 116 -47.17 25.21 -19.18
CA GLU A 116 -46.91 25.76 -20.52
C GLU A 116 -46.31 24.74 -21.51
N ARG A 117 -45.58 23.75 -21.00
CA ARG A 117 -44.89 22.74 -21.82
C ARG A 117 -45.63 21.41 -21.88
N SER A 118 -46.60 21.19 -20.99
CA SER A 118 -47.44 20.00 -21.00
C SER A 118 -48.24 19.91 -22.29
N ILE A 119 -48.41 18.68 -22.81
CA ILE A 119 -49.20 18.41 -24.03
C ILE A 119 -50.64 18.91 -23.85
N SER A 120 -51.21 18.74 -22.66
CA SER A 120 -52.53 19.27 -22.28
C SER A 120 -52.49 19.83 -20.87
N ALA A 121 -52.32 21.15 -20.76
CA ALA A 121 -52.35 21.86 -19.47
C ALA A 121 -53.67 21.64 -18.72
N ALA A 122 -54.79 21.57 -19.44
CA ALA A 122 -56.11 21.32 -18.84
C ALA A 122 -56.21 19.92 -18.20
N THR A 123 -55.62 18.90 -18.82
CA THR A 123 -55.60 17.53 -18.27
C THR A 123 -54.72 17.45 -17.03
N GLU A 124 -53.53 18.05 -17.08
CA GLU A 124 -52.64 18.16 -15.93
C GLU A 124 -53.30 18.90 -14.77
N ALA A 125 -53.93 20.04 -15.04
CA ALA A 125 -54.68 20.81 -14.06
C ALA A 125 -55.84 20.02 -13.45
N ALA A 126 -56.63 19.31 -14.25
CA ALA A 126 -57.72 18.47 -13.76
C ALA A 126 -57.19 17.36 -12.83
N MET A 127 -56.03 16.76 -13.13
CA MET A 127 -55.38 15.81 -12.23
C MET A 127 -54.91 16.46 -10.93
N MET A 128 -54.30 17.65 -10.98
CA MET A 128 -53.88 18.40 -9.80
C MET A 128 -55.05 18.77 -8.89
N ILE A 129 -56.18 19.20 -9.47
CA ILE A 129 -57.40 19.58 -8.74
C ILE A 129 -58.09 18.35 -8.14
N SER A 130 -58.25 17.28 -8.93
CA SER A 130 -58.90 16.04 -8.45
C SER A 130 -58.04 15.27 -7.45
N SER A 131 -56.73 15.41 -7.51
CA SER A 131 -55.76 14.76 -6.61
C SER A 131 -54.78 15.79 -6.03
N PRO A 132 -55.12 16.50 -4.94
CA PRO A 132 -54.24 17.51 -4.33
C PRO A 132 -52.85 16.97 -3.92
N ARG A 133 -52.73 15.66 -3.68
CA ARG A 133 -51.45 14.99 -3.40
C ARG A 133 -50.49 15.01 -4.61
N TYR A 134 -51.01 14.96 -5.84
CA TYR A 134 -50.21 15.09 -7.05
C TYR A 134 -49.64 16.51 -7.18
N LEU A 135 -50.47 17.52 -6.90
CA LEU A 135 -50.01 18.92 -6.86
C LEU A 135 -48.93 19.13 -5.79
N ARG A 136 -49.14 18.60 -4.57
CA ARG A 136 -48.14 18.65 -3.49
C ARG A 136 -46.82 17.98 -3.89
N LEU A 137 -46.86 16.83 -4.58
CA LEU A 137 -45.67 16.18 -5.12
C LEU A 137 -44.91 17.10 -6.08
N LEU A 138 -45.59 17.71 -7.06
CA LEU A 138 -44.96 18.61 -8.02
C LEU A 138 -44.39 19.87 -7.37
N VAL A 139 -45.17 20.53 -6.50
CA VAL A 139 -44.75 21.72 -5.75
C VAL A 139 -43.52 21.40 -4.89
N ALA A 140 -43.53 20.25 -4.20
CA ALA A 140 -42.38 19.81 -3.40
C ALA A 140 -41.13 19.65 -4.28
N LEU A 141 -41.23 19.02 -5.45
CA LEU A 141 -40.09 18.83 -6.37
C LEU A 141 -39.58 20.16 -6.94
N PHE A 142 -40.47 21.04 -7.40
CA PHE A 142 -40.10 22.35 -7.95
C PHE A 142 -39.43 23.24 -6.89
N SER A 143 -39.84 23.13 -5.62
CA SER A 143 -39.25 23.90 -4.51
C SER A 143 -37.79 23.52 -4.18
N GLN A 144 -37.30 22.36 -4.64
CA GLN A 144 -35.96 21.87 -4.28
C GLN A 144 -34.83 22.45 -5.12
N GLY A 145 -35.09 22.81 -6.38
CA GLY A 145 -34.03 23.17 -7.30
C GLY A 145 -34.42 23.21 -8.76
N SER A 146 -33.52 23.77 -9.58
CA SER A 146 -33.71 23.82 -11.03
C SER A 146 -33.52 22.46 -11.68
N LEU A 147 -32.74 21.54 -11.12
CA LEU A 147 -32.51 20.21 -11.72
C LEU A 147 -33.82 19.44 -11.96
N LEU A 148 -34.64 19.29 -10.90
CA LEU A 148 -35.90 18.54 -10.97
C LEU A 148 -36.92 19.29 -11.83
N THR A 149 -36.96 20.62 -11.68
CA THR A 149 -37.78 21.51 -12.51
C THR A 149 -37.46 21.35 -14.00
N ASP A 150 -36.19 21.34 -14.37
CA ASP A 150 -35.76 21.23 -15.76
C ASP A 150 -36.01 19.83 -16.33
N ILE A 151 -35.93 18.77 -15.52
CA ILE A 151 -36.31 17.41 -15.94
C ILE A 151 -37.81 17.35 -16.26
N LEU A 152 -38.66 17.81 -15.34
CA LEU A 152 -40.13 17.81 -15.49
C LEU A 152 -40.59 18.75 -16.61
N CYS A 153 -40.06 19.97 -16.69
CA CYS A 153 -40.42 20.90 -17.77
C CYS A 153 -39.93 20.44 -19.14
N ARG A 154 -38.94 19.56 -19.21
CA ARG A 154 -38.46 19.03 -20.49
C ARG A 154 -39.27 17.81 -20.95
N ASN A 155 -39.74 17.00 -20.02
CA ASN A 155 -40.57 15.82 -20.29
C ASN A 155 -41.75 15.82 -19.30
N PRO A 156 -42.79 16.64 -19.56
CA PRO A 156 -43.91 16.78 -18.63
C PRO A 156 -44.64 15.47 -18.31
N GLU A 157 -44.61 14.51 -19.24
CA GLU A 157 -45.15 13.16 -19.06
C GLU A 157 -44.53 12.40 -17.86
N TYR A 158 -43.32 12.79 -17.42
CA TYR A 158 -42.71 12.21 -16.23
C TYR A 158 -43.47 12.57 -14.95
N GLY A 159 -44.22 13.67 -14.92
CA GLY A 159 -45.08 14.02 -13.79
C GLY A 159 -46.18 12.99 -13.58
N ALA A 160 -46.93 12.68 -14.63
CA ALA A 160 -47.97 11.66 -14.60
C ALA A 160 -47.38 10.27 -14.27
N TRP A 161 -46.31 9.86 -14.95
CA TRP A 161 -45.62 8.58 -14.67
C TRP A 161 -45.17 8.48 -13.21
N LEU A 162 -44.60 9.55 -12.64
CA LEU A 162 -44.14 9.59 -11.26
C LEU A 162 -45.29 9.41 -10.26
N TRP A 163 -46.49 9.87 -10.62
CA TRP A 163 -47.70 9.77 -9.80
C TRP A 163 -48.39 8.40 -9.92
N THR A 164 -48.48 7.83 -11.13
CA THR A 164 -49.31 6.65 -11.39
C THR A 164 -48.54 5.34 -11.40
N GLU A 165 -47.27 5.34 -11.80
CA GLU A 165 -46.52 4.11 -12.12
C GLU A 165 -45.24 3.95 -11.30
N ALA A 166 -44.60 5.06 -10.91
CA ALA A 166 -43.29 5.00 -10.28
C ALA A 166 -43.36 4.51 -8.81
N PRO A 167 -42.57 3.49 -8.43
CA PRO A 167 -42.49 3.06 -7.04
C PRO A 167 -41.69 4.06 -6.20
N LEU A 168 -42.37 4.76 -5.29
CA LEU A 168 -41.77 5.73 -4.37
C LEU A 168 -41.53 5.16 -2.96
N ASP A 169 -42.32 4.18 -2.56
CA ASP A 169 -42.27 3.49 -1.26
C ASP A 169 -41.07 2.55 -1.13
N ARG A 170 -40.56 2.03 -2.25
CA ARG A 170 -39.43 1.08 -2.27
C ARG A 170 -38.34 1.42 -3.27
N ALA A 171 -37.15 0.88 -3.02
CA ALA A 171 -36.06 0.82 -3.99
C ALA A 171 -36.39 -0.14 -5.13
N ARG A 172 -35.86 0.14 -6.33
CA ARG A 172 -35.95 -0.80 -7.46
C ARG A 172 -34.87 -1.87 -7.31
N SER A 173 -35.19 -3.12 -7.67
CA SER A 173 -34.19 -4.19 -7.69
C SER A 173 -33.34 -4.11 -8.97
N ARG A 174 -32.08 -4.56 -8.89
CA ARG A 174 -31.20 -4.64 -10.07
C ARG A 174 -31.81 -5.48 -11.19
N LYS A 175 -32.53 -6.57 -10.84
CA LYS A 175 -33.20 -7.46 -11.81
C LYS A 175 -34.30 -6.73 -12.59
N GLU A 176 -35.15 -5.97 -11.90
CA GLU A 176 -36.21 -5.17 -12.54
C GLU A 176 -35.60 -4.15 -13.50
N ALA A 177 -34.59 -3.39 -13.06
CA ALA A 177 -33.94 -2.36 -13.86
C ALA A 177 -33.20 -2.92 -15.08
N LEU A 178 -32.50 -4.05 -14.94
CA LEU A 178 -31.86 -4.73 -16.08
C LEU A 178 -32.91 -5.24 -17.08
N SER A 179 -34.00 -5.85 -16.61
CA SER A 179 -35.05 -6.34 -17.53
C SER A 179 -35.70 -5.21 -18.33
N GLU A 180 -35.93 -4.04 -17.70
CA GLU A 180 -36.41 -2.85 -18.40
C GLU A 180 -35.42 -2.39 -19.48
N MET A 181 -34.13 -2.36 -19.15
CA MET A 181 -33.05 -2.02 -20.09
C MET A 181 -32.99 -2.98 -21.28
N GLU A 182 -33.04 -4.30 -21.03
CA GLU A 182 -32.98 -5.32 -22.07
C GLU A 182 -34.17 -5.21 -23.03
N ASN A 183 -35.37 -5.00 -22.50
CA ASN A 183 -36.55 -4.80 -23.32
C ASN A 183 -36.46 -3.52 -24.16
N ALA A 184 -35.87 -2.45 -23.61
CA ALA A 184 -35.63 -1.24 -24.37
C ALA A 184 -34.60 -1.45 -25.51
N PHE A 185 -33.60 -2.29 -25.32
CA PHE A 185 -32.56 -2.53 -26.33
C PHE A 185 -33.03 -3.42 -27.48
N LYS A 186 -34.03 -4.30 -27.28
CA LYS A 186 -34.60 -5.15 -28.36
C LYS A 186 -35.11 -4.37 -29.57
N ASN A 187 -35.58 -3.16 -29.36
CA ASN A 187 -36.15 -2.30 -30.42
C ASN A 187 -35.17 -1.20 -30.87
N ARG A 188 -33.88 -1.33 -30.53
CA ARG A 188 -32.84 -0.32 -30.77
C ARG A 188 -31.54 -1.01 -31.17
N ASP A 189 -31.27 -1.07 -32.46
CA ASP A 189 -30.09 -1.80 -32.97
C ASP A 189 -28.83 -0.93 -32.95
N ALA A 190 -28.97 0.38 -33.19
CA ALA A 190 -27.83 1.29 -33.25
C ALA A 190 -27.30 1.67 -31.86
N PHE A 191 -25.98 1.78 -31.75
CA PHE A 191 -25.29 2.20 -30.52
C PHE A 191 -25.78 3.57 -30.05
N GLU A 192 -25.93 4.52 -30.98
CA GLU A 192 -26.39 5.88 -30.71
C GLU A 192 -27.81 5.92 -30.14
N GLU A 193 -28.73 5.10 -30.66
CA GLU A 193 -30.12 5.02 -30.18
C GLU A 193 -30.21 4.52 -28.74
N ARG A 194 -29.40 3.50 -28.41
CA ARG A 194 -29.26 2.97 -27.04
C ARG A 194 -28.72 4.04 -26.10
N CYS A 195 -27.67 4.77 -26.52
CA CYS A 195 -27.09 5.85 -25.74
C CYS A 195 -28.08 7.00 -25.49
N VAL A 196 -28.95 7.34 -26.45
CA VAL A 196 -30.01 8.35 -26.25
C VAL A 196 -31.03 7.87 -25.22
N TRP A 197 -31.46 6.61 -25.30
CA TRP A 197 -32.41 6.04 -24.35
C TRP A 197 -31.84 6.00 -22.92
N MET A 198 -30.59 5.55 -22.75
CA MET A 198 -29.92 5.51 -21.45
C MET A 198 -29.91 6.88 -20.75
N ARG A 199 -29.67 7.97 -21.49
CA ARG A 199 -29.71 9.34 -20.96
C ARG A 199 -31.10 9.79 -20.52
N ARG A 200 -32.14 9.37 -21.23
CA ARG A 200 -33.53 9.68 -20.87
C ARG A 200 -33.95 8.90 -19.63
N HIS A 201 -33.72 7.58 -19.65
CA HIS A 201 -34.04 6.71 -18.53
C HIS A 201 -33.27 7.10 -17.25
N SER A 202 -31.99 7.45 -17.34
CA SER A 202 -31.23 7.94 -16.18
C SER A 202 -31.82 9.20 -15.56
N ARG A 203 -32.28 10.16 -16.37
CA ARG A 203 -32.94 11.39 -15.85
C ARG A 203 -34.30 11.09 -15.22
N MET A 204 -35.07 10.19 -15.84
CA MET A 204 -36.36 9.72 -15.31
C MET A 204 -36.18 9.03 -13.95
N GLU A 205 -35.19 8.15 -13.82
CA GLU A 205 -34.89 7.47 -12.56
C GLU A 205 -34.31 8.41 -11.50
N LEU A 206 -33.43 9.35 -11.86
CA LEU A 206 -32.94 10.36 -10.92
C LEU A 206 -34.09 11.23 -10.37
N LEU A 207 -35.09 11.56 -11.19
CA LEU A 207 -36.31 12.23 -10.73
C LEU A 207 -37.08 11.37 -9.73
N ARG A 208 -37.28 10.08 -10.01
CA ARG A 208 -37.93 9.14 -9.08
C ARG A 208 -37.19 9.08 -7.75
N ILE A 209 -35.87 8.92 -7.78
CA ILE A 209 -35.03 8.82 -6.59
C ILE A 209 -35.06 10.12 -5.78
N ALA A 210 -35.05 11.28 -6.44
CA ALA A 210 -35.22 12.57 -5.78
C ALA A 210 -36.60 12.67 -5.12
N ALA A 211 -37.67 12.22 -5.77
CA ALA A 211 -39.01 12.18 -5.18
C ALA A 211 -39.08 11.27 -3.95
N ARG A 212 -38.39 10.12 -3.97
CA ARG A 212 -38.27 9.25 -2.79
C ARG A 212 -37.63 9.96 -1.61
N GLU A 213 -36.54 10.70 -1.84
CA GLU A 213 -35.87 11.42 -0.76
C GLU A 213 -36.67 12.64 -0.28
N VAL A 214 -37.21 13.43 -1.21
CA VAL A 214 -37.83 14.73 -0.90
C VAL A 214 -39.24 14.56 -0.34
N VAL A 215 -40.04 13.67 -0.94
CA VAL A 215 -41.48 13.55 -0.66
C VAL A 215 -41.79 12.32 0.17
N ALA A 216 -41.21 11.16 -0.15
CA ALA A 216 -41.42 9.94 0.63
C ALA A 216 -40.51 9.84 1.86
N HIS A 217 -39.58 10.78 2.04
CA HIS A 217 -38.59 10.81 3.13
C HIS A 217 -37.83 9.48 3.30
N ALA A 218 -37.51 8.82 2.19
CA ALA A 218 -36.74 7.59 2.20
C ALA A 218 -35.39 7.78 2.92
N PRO A 219 -34.93 6.79 3.70
CA PRO A 219 -33.69 6.90 4.43
C PRO A 219 -32.49 6.97 3.47
N LEU A 220 -31.43 7.65 3.91
CA LEU A 220 -30.28 7.97 3.04
C LEU A 220 -29.66 6.72 2.42
N ASP A 221 -29.51 5.64 3.20
CA ASP A 221 -28.97 4.36 2.74
C ASP A 221 -29.76 3.77 1.56
N SER A 222 -31.10 3.87 1.60
CA SER A 222 -31.95 3.46 0.49
C SER A 222 -31.80 4.37 -0.74
N VAL A 223 -31.69 5.68 -0.55
CA VAL A 223 -31.55 6.65 -1.64
C VAL A 223 -30.23 6.47 -2.37
N VAL A 224 -29.11 6.41 -1.64
CA VAL A 224 -27.78 6.28 -2.25
C VAL A 224 -27.59 4.92 -2.89
N ALA A 225 -28.21 3.86 -2.34
CA ALA A 225 -28.25 2.55 -2.97
C ALA A 225 -29.02 2.57 -4.30
N ASP A 226 -30.14 3.29 -4.39
CA ASP A 226 -30.90 3.47 -5.63
C ASP A 226 -30.05 4.17 -6.71
N ILE A 227 -29.31 5.23 -6.36
CA ILE A 227 -28.44 5.95 -7.31
C ILE A 227 -27.26 5.05 -7.74
N SER A 228 -26.64 4.34 -6.81
CA SER A 228 -25.56 3.40 -7.11
C SER A 228 -26.02 2.22 -7.98
N MET A 229 -27.22 1.68 -7.72
CA MET A 229 -27.82 0.63 -8.55
C MET A 229 -28.12 1.14 -9.95
N LEU A 230 -28.67 2.35 -10.09
CA LEU A 230 -28.88 2.99 -11.40
C LEU A 230 -27.56 3.08 -12.17
N ALA A 231 -26.48 3.54 -11.53
CA ALA A 231 -25.16 3.58 -12.15
C ALA A 231 -24.66 2.20 -12.58
N ASP A 232 -24.76 1.17 -11.73
CA ASP A 232 -24.37 -0.19 -12.08
C ASP A 232 -25.11 -0.71 -13.31
N VAL A 233 -26.44 -0.49 -13.38
CA VAL A 233 -27.27 -0.90 -14.52
C VAL A 233 -26.89 -0.13 -15.80
N MET A 234 -26.61 1.17 -15.70
CA MET A 234 -26.16 1.95 -16.85
C MET A 234 -24.78 1.52 -17.35
N ILE A 235 -23.87 1.13 -16.44
CA ILE A 235 -22.54 0.62 -16.82
C ILE A 235 -22.68 -0.74 -17.52
N GLU A 236 -23.50 -1.65 -16.98
CA GLU A 236 -23.80 -2.95 -17.61
C GLU A 236 -24.41 -2.75 -19.01
N ALA A 237 -25.36 -1.84 -19.14
CA ALA A 237 -25.97 -1.47 -20.42
C ALA A 237 -24.95 -0.90 -21.41
N ALA A 238 -24.03 -0.05 -20.94
CA ALA A 238 -22.94 0.49 -21.75
C ALA A 238 -21.98 -0.61 -22.21
N CYS A 239 -21.60 -1.54 -21.33
CA CYS A 239 -20.77 -2.69 -21.67
C CYS A 239 -21.40 -3.53 -22.78
N ARG A 240 -22.69 -3.85 -22.64
CA ARG A 240 -23.45 -4.61 -23.65
C ARG A 240 -23.54 -3.86 -24.97
N ALA A 241 -23.94 -2.59 -24.94
CA ALA A 241 -24.06 -1.77 -26.15
C ALA A 241 -22.71 -1.62 -26.88
N ALA A 242 -21.62 -1.39 -26.15
CA ALA A 242 -20.28 -1.28 -26.71
C ALA A 242 -19.79 -2.60 -27.31
N ARG A 243 -20.04 -3.73 -26.62
CA ARG A 243 -19.67 -5.07 -27.09
C ARG A 243 -20.40 -5.43 -28.37
N GLU A 244 -21.74 -5.30 -28.39
CA GLU A 244 -22.56 -5.60 -29.57
C GLU A 244 -22.22 -4.69 -30.77
N HIS A 245 -21.73 -3.47 -30.52
CA HIS A 245 -21.23 -2.59 -31.59
C HIS A 245 -19.85 -3.01 -32.13
N LEU A 246 -18.95 -3.47 -31.26
CA LEU A 246 -17.54 -3.71 -31.58
C LEU A 246 -17.26 -5.12 -32.11
N GLU A 247 -17.93 -6.15 -31.57
CA GLU A 247 -17.71 -7.55 -31.95
C GLU A 247 -17.87 -7.82 -33.46
N PRO A 248 -18.87 -7.29 -34.18
CA PRO A 248 -18.97 -7.49 -35.63
C PRO A 248 -17.78 -6.90 -36.42
N GLN A 249 -17.11 -5.89 -35.88
CA GLN A 249 -16.03 -5.17 -36.54
C GLN A 249 -14.66 -5.76 -36.27
N MET A 250 -14.45 -6.40 -35.11
CA MET A 250 -13.12 -6.85 -34.65
C MET A 250 -13.05 -8.32 -34.28
N GLY A 251 -14.19 -9.02 -34.25
CA GLY A 251 -14.30 -10.39 -33.74
C GLY A 251 -14.17 -10.47 -32.21
N MET A 252 -14.39 -11.67 -31.66
CA MET A 252 -14.26 -11.90 -30.22
C MET A 252 -12.79 -12.00 -29.79
N PRO A 253 -12.40 -11.49 -28.61
CA PRO A 253 -11.07 -11.68 -28.04
C PRO A 253 -10.92 -13.10 -27.48
N LEU A 254 -9.83 -13.78 -27.85
CA LEU A 254 -9.52 -15.16 -27.46
C LEU A 254 -8.12 -15.24 -26.85
N VAL A 255 -7.94 -16.14 -25.88
CA VAL A 255 -6.62 -16.48 -25.35
C VAL A 255 -5.87 -17.35 -26.36
N GLU A 256 -4.57 -17.12 -26.50
CA GLU A 256 -3.67 -17.95 -27.31
C GLU A 256 -3.30 -19.25 -26.58
N ASP A 257 -4.30 -20.10 -26.31
CA ASP A 257 -4.10 -21.43 -25.75
C ASP A 257 -4.66 -22.52 -26.67
N ALA A 258 -4.42 -23.79 -26.33
CA ALA A 258 -4.89 -24.92 -27.13
C ALA A 258 -6.42 -25.00 -27.27
N ARG A 259 -7.19 -24.22 -26.50
CA ARG A 259 -8.66 -24.25 -26.44
C ARG A 259 -9.31 -22.98 -26.98
N ASN A 260 -8.54 -21.92 -27.28
CA ASN A 260 -9.02 -20.62 -27.75
C ASN A 260 -10.23 -20.12 -26.94
N HIS A 261 -10.14 -20.12 -25.62
CA HIS A 261 -11.26 -19.65 -24.79
C HIS A 261 -11.43 -18.13 -24.85
N SER A 262 -12.65 -17.65 -24.64
CA SER A 262 -12.94 -16.21 -24.66
C SER A 262 -12.30 -15.48 -23.47
N ILE A 263 -11.88 -14.24 -23.71
CA ILE A 263 -11.32 -13.36 -22.67
C ILE A 263 -12.43 -12.55 -22.01
N SER A 264 -12.62 -12.79 -20.72
CA SER A 264 -13.56 -12.05 -19.87
C SER A 264 -13.10 -10.60 -19.63
N PHE A 265 -14.09 -9.72 -19.41
CA PHE A 265 -13.92 -8.30 -19.11
C PHE A 265 -14.80 -7.89 -17.94
N CYS A 266 -14.24 -7.12 -17.01
CA CYS A 266 -14.91 -6.65 -15.80
C CYS A 266 -14.74 -5.13 -15.65
N VAL A 267 -15.77 -4.47 -15.14
CA VAL A 267 -15.70 -3.10 -14.66
C VAL A 267 -15.78 -3.11 -13.13
N LEU A 268 -14.77 -2.53 -12.50
CA LEU A 268 -14.78 -2.25 -11.07
C LEU A 268 -15.21 -0.81 -10.81
N ALA A 269 -16.12 -0.67 -9.85
CA ALA A 269 -16.48 0.57 -9.24
C ALA A 269 -15.57 0.89 -8.06
N LEU A 270 -15.07 2.12 -8.00
CA LEU A 270 -14.27 2.66 -6.92
C LEU A 270 -15.02 3.82 -6.23
N GLY A 271 -14.40 4.39 -5.19
CA GLY A 271 -14.92 5.60 -4.54
C GLY A 271 -16.35 5.44 -4.03
N LYS A 272 -17.20 6.45 -4.27
CA LYS A 272 -18.59 6.46 -3.80
C LYS A 272 -19.47 5.41 -4.49
N LEU A 273 -19.22 5.10 -5.77
CA LEU A 273 -19.95 4.04 -6.45
C LEU A 273 -19.61 2.67 -5.86
N GLY A 274 -18.32 2.45 -5.61
CA GLY A 274 -17.83 1.23 -5.00
C GLY A 274 -18.41 1.00 -3.60
N GLY A 275 -18.51 2.07 -2.79
CA GLY A 275 -19.16 2.05 -1.47
C GLY A 275 -20.69 1.94 -1.50
N GLY A 276 -21.32 1.91 -2.68
CA GLY A 276 -22.78 1.89 -2.81
C GLY A 276 -23.44 3.16 -2.29
N GLU A 277 -22.75 4.29 -2.39
CA GLU A 277 -23.11 5.55 -1.74
C GLU A 277 -22.99 6.76 -2.68
N LEU A 278 -23.45 6.64 -3.93
CA LEU A 278 -23.46 7.78 -4.86
C LEU A 278 -24.40 8.92 -4.41
N ASN A 279 -24.13 10.12 -4.93
CA ASN A 279 -25.01 11.29 -4.82
C ASN A 279 -25.55 11.66 -6.22
N PHE A 280 -26.52 12.57 -6.28
CA PHE A 280 -27.14 13.06 -7.52
C PHE A 280 -26.17 13.64 -8.56
N SER A 281 -25.08 14.28 -8.11
CA SER A 281 -24.05 14.87 -8.98
C SER A 281 -22.67 14.32 -8.61
N SER A 282 -22.50 13.00 -8.61
CA SER A 282 -21.19 12.36 -8.43
C SER A 282 -20.55 11.98 -9.77
N ASP A 283 -19.22 11.92 -9.79
CA ASP A 283 -18.50 11.16 -10.82
C ASP A 283 -18.55 9.67 -10.47
N ILE A 284 -18.48 8.81 -11.46
CA ILE A 284 -18.29 7.37 -11.27
C ILE A 284 -16.82 7.02 -11.54
N ASP A 285 -16.13 6.62 -10.47
CA ASP A 285 -14.73 6.19 -10.53
C ASP A 285 -14.67 4.73 -10.99
N LEU A 286 -14.11 4.47 -12.18
CA LEU A 286 -14.09 3.14 -12.79
C LEU A 286 -12.66 2.64 -13.04
N LEU A 287 -12.51 1.32 -13.02
CA LEU A 287 -11.32 0.59 -13.43
C LEU A 287 -11.75 -0.58 -14.32
N PHE A 288 -11.09 -0.72 -15.48
CA PHE A 288 -11.40 -1.79 -16.44
C PHE A 288 -10.33 -2.88 -16.41
N LEU A 289 -10.79 -4.13 -16.26
CA LEU A 289 -9.95 -5.32 -16.23
C LEU A 289 -10.36 -6.31 -17.31
N TYR A 290 -9.39 -7.03 -17.85
CA TYR A 290 -9.62 -8.20 -18.68
C TYR A 290 -8.76 -9.39 -18.21
N SER A 291 -9.21 -10.60 -18.48
CA SER A 291 -8.65 -11.81 -17.84
C SER A 291 -7.23 -12.16 -18.28
N ALA A 292 -6.87 -12.00 -19.55
CA ALA A 292 -5.56 -12.37 -20.08
C ALA A 292 -5.23 -11.62 -21.39
N ASP A 293 -3.95 -11.55 -21.74
CA ASP A 293 -3.50 -11.04 -23.03
C ASP A 293 -3.72 -12.10 -24.15
N GLY A 294 -3.75 -11.65 -25.41
CA GLY A 294 -4.13 -12.45 -26.57
C GLY A 294 -4.57 -11.60 -27.76
N HIS A 295 -5.29 -12.20 -28.70
CA HIS A 295 -5.75 -11.55 -29.93
C HIS A 295 -7.24 -11.78 -30.23
N THR A 296 -7.84 -10.89 -31.00
CA THR A 296 -9.19 -11.08 -31.54
C THR A 296 -9.16 -12.01 -32.74
N GLN A 297 -10.32 -12.56 -33.10
CA GLN A 297 -10.47 -13.39 -34.31
C GLN A 297 -10.06 -12.66 -35.61
N GLN A 298 -10.04 -11.32 -35.64
CA GLN A 298 -9.57 -10.53 -36.76
C GLN A 298 -8.12 -10.02 -36.59
N GLY A 299 -7.38 -10.54 -35.61
CA GLY A 299 -5.93 -10.31 -35.46
C GLY A 299 -5.53 -9.05 -34.70
N ALA A 300 -6.47 -8.31 -34.09
CA ALA A 300 -6.11 -7.18 -33.23
C ALA A 300 -5.68 -7.66 -31.84
N SER A 301 -4.81 -6.92 -31.14
CA SER A 301 -4.48 -7.27 -29.77
C SER A 301 -5.67 -7.05 -28.82
N THR A 302 -5.71 -7.82 -27.75
CA THR A 302 -6.67 -7.65 -26.64
C THR A 302 -6.58 -6.27 -26.00
N GLU A 303 -5.37 -5.73 -25.83
CA GLU A 303 -5.17 -4.35 -25.38
C GLU A 303 -5.88 -3.35 -26.30
N GLU A 304 -5.75 -3.51 -27.63
CA GLU A 304 -6.44 -2.64 -28.58
C GLU A 304 -7.96 -2.79 -28.51
N TYR A 305 -8.45 -4.03 -28.46
CA TYR A 305 -9.88 -4.33 -28.37
C TYR A 305 -10.50 -3.73 -27.10
N PHE A 306 -9.93 -4.00 -25.93
CA PHE A 306 -10.47 -3.51 -24.66
C PHE A 306 -10.27 -2.01 -24.47
N ARG A 307 -9.24 -1.41 -25.08
CA ARG A 307 -9.14 0.05 -25.16
C ARG A 307 -10.32 0.65 -25.93
N LYS A 308 -10.66 0.11 -27.11
CA LYS A 308 -11.81 0.59 -27.90
C LYS A 308 -13.15 0.33 -27.19
N LEU A 309 -13.29 -0.83 -26.55
CA LEU A 309 -14.48 -1.16 -25.75
C LEU A 309 -14.66 -0.15 -24.61
N ALA A 310 -13.59 0.13 -23.87
CA ALA A 310 -13.56 1.13 -22.80
C ALA A 310 -13.92 2.54 -23.29
N GLU A 311 -13.37 2.97 -24.43
CA GLU A 311 -13.69 4.25 -25.07
C GLU A 311 -15.18 4.36 -25.43
N LEU A 312 -15.80 3.29 -25.95
CA LEU A 312 -17.23 3.24 -26.24
C LEU A 312 -18.10 3.26 -24.97
N ILE A 313 -17.71 2.54 -23.92
CA ILE A 313 -18.39 2.58 -22.61
C ILE A 313 -18.38 4.01 -22.05
N ILE A 314 -17.21 4.66 -22.06
CA ILE A 314 -17.07 6.04 -21.60
C ILE A 314 -17.89 7.00 -22.46
N LYS A 315 -17.93 6.79 -23.79
CA LYS A 315 -18.78 7.57 -24.70
C LYS A 315 -20.27 7.43 -24.33
N ALA A 316 -20.76 6.20 -24.16
CA ALA A 316 -22.16 5.94 -23.81
C ALA A 316 -22.58 6.63 -22.49
N LEU A 317 -21.67 6.65 -21.50
CA LEU A 317 -21.95 7.19 -20.18
C LEU A 317 -21.75 8.72 -20.10
N SER A 318 -20.64 9.24 -20.61
CA SER A 318 -20.14 10.57 -20.28
C SER A 318 -20.24 11.62 -21.39
N GLU A 319 -20.55 11.22 -22.63
CA GLU A 319 -20.69 12.18 -23.74
C GLU A 319 -21.89 13.10 -23.50
N GLN A 320 -21.64 14.41 -23.57
CA GLN A 320 -22.65 15.44 -23.41
C GLN A 320 -23.39 15.67 -24.73
N THR A 321 -24.69 15.40 -24.75
CA THR A 321 -25.56 15.62 -25.92
C THR A 321 -26.69 16.61 -25.60
N SER A 322 -27.59 16.85 -26.56
CA SER A 322 -28.82 17.60 -26.30
C SER A 322 -29.64 16.95 -25.18
N GLU A 323 -29.58 15.62 -25.04
CA GLU A 323 -30.18 14.81 -24.00
C GLU A 323 -29.32 14.72 -22.72
N GLY A 324 -28.31 15.58 -22.58
CA GLY A 324 -27.41 15.53 -21.42
C GLY A 324 -26.42 14.36 -21.51
N ARG A 325 -26.06 13.83 -20.34
CA ARG A 325 -25.16 12.68 -20.14
C ARG A 325 -25.76 11.75 -19.08
N VAL A 326 -25.30 10.51 -19.02
CA VAL A 326 -25.73 9.54 -18.01
C VAL A 326 -24.97 9.83 -16.70
N PHE A 327 -23.65 9.69 -16.71
CA PHE A 327 -22.76 10.01 -15.59
C PHE A 327 -21.43 10.55 -16.11
N ARG A 328 -20.74 11.35 -15.30
CA ARG A 328 -19.32 11.68 -15.56
C ARG A 328 -18.47 10.49 -15.15
N VAL A 329 -17.59 10.03 -16.03
CA VAL A 329 -16.68 8.93 -15.73
C VAL A 329 -15.30 9.48 -15.35
N ASP A 330 -14.75 8.98 -14.25
CA ASP A 330 -13.37 9.23 -13.84
C ASP A 330 -12.54 7.94 -13.87
N MET A 331 -11.45 7.97 -14.64
CA MET A 331 -10.52 6.83 -14.81
C MET A 331 -9.17 7.09 -14.13
N ARG A 332 -9.02 8.14 -13.30
CA ARG A 332 -7.72 8.56 -12.75
C ARG A 332 -7.14 7.60 -11.70
N LEU A 333 -7.97 6.76 -11.09
CA LEU A 333 -7.55 5.80 -10.06
C LEU A 333 -7.06 4.45 -10.61
N ARG A 334 -7.00 4.29 -11.94
CA ARG A 334 -6.44 3.09 -12.58
C ARG A 334 -4.91 3.02 -12.43
N PRO A 335 -4.28 1.84 -12.61
CA PRO A 335 -2.82 1.70 -12.59
C PRO A 335 -2.10 2.75 -13.44
N PHE A 336 -1.05 3.37 -12.88
CA PHE A 336 -0.29 4.48 -13.48
C PHE A 336 -1.11 5.76 -13.78
N GLY A 337 -2.34 5.85 -13.27
CA GLY A 337 -3.23 6.99 -13.42
C GLY A 337 -3.45 7.38 -14.87
N LYS A 338 -3.35 8.69 -15.18
CA LYS A 338 -3.60 9.21 -16.54
C LYS A 338 -2.67 8.65 -17.62
N SER A 339 -1.45 8.25 -17.23
CA SER A 339 -0.43 7.74 -18.17
C SER A 339 -0.54 6.24 -18.41
N GLY A 340 -1.35 5.52 -17.60
CA GLY A 340 -1.57 4.09 -17.76
C GLY A 340 -2.58 3.73 -18.83
N PRO A 341 -2.60 2.46 -19.26
CA PRO A 341 -3.59 1.95 -20.20
C PRO A 341 -5.00 2.10 -19.60
N ILE A 342 -6.01 2.27 -20.46
CA ILE A 342 -7.39 2.50 -20.01
C ILE A 342 -8.04 1.23 -19.43
N ALA A 343 -7.60 0.07 -19.91
CA ALA A 343 -7.94 -1.26 -19.42
C ALA A 343 -6.63 -2.04 -19.21
N SER A 344 -6.59 -2.91 -18.20
CA SER A 344 -5.40 -3.70 -17.86
C SER A 344 -5.73 -5.17 -17.76
N SER A 345 -4.79 -6.05 -18.14
CA SER A 345 -4.92 -7.47 -17.83
C SER A 345 -4.86 -7.68 -16.32
N LEU A 346 -5.48 -8.76 -15.84
CA LEU A 346 -5.49 -9.15 -14.43
C LEU A 346 -4.06 -9.18 -13.86
N ASP A 347 -3.16 -9.90 -14.54
CA ASP A 347 -1.78 -10.08 -14.12
C ASP A 347 -1.02 -8.75 -14.02
N ASN A 348 -1.16 -7.88 -15.02
CA ASN A 348 -0.52 -6.56 -15.02
C ASN A 348 -1.06 -5.67 -13.90
N ALA A 349 -2.37 -5.70 -13.63
CA ALA A 349 -2.96 -4.94 -12.54
C ALA A 349 -2.47 -5.43 -11.17
N VAL A 350 -2.42 -6.74 -10.94
CA VAL A 350 -1.94 -7.34 -9.68
C VAL A 350 -0.45 -7.05 -9.49
N ALA A 351 0.36 -7.21 -10.54
CA ALA A 351 1.79 -6.89 -10.51
C ALA A 351 2.02 -5.40 -10.18
N TYR A 352 1.20 -4.50 -10.74
CA TYR A 352 1.28 -3.07 -10.47
C TYR A 352 1.08 -2.76 -8.98
N TYR A 353 -0.04 -3.20 -8.39
CA TYR A 353 -0.32 -2.85 -7.00
C TYR A 353 0.64 -3.53 -6.03
N SER A 354 1.09 -4.75 -6.33
CA SER A 354 2.07 -5.46 -5.52
C SER A 354 3.44 -4.77 -5.50
N THR A 355 3.83 -4.15 -6.61
CA THR A 355 5.16 -3.53 -6.77
C THR A 355 5.16 -2.03 -6.47
N TYR A 356 4.21 -1.30 -7.04
CA TYR A 356 4.18 0.17 -7.08
C TYR A 356 3.07 0.81 -6.22
N GLY A 357 2.16 0.01 -5.67
CA GLY A 357 0.97 0.49 -4.98
C GLY A 357 1.29 1.38 -3.77
N ARG A 358 0.61 2.53 -3.69
CA ARG A 358 0.79 3.58 -2.66
C ARG A 358 -0.30 3.50 -1.59
N ALA A 359 -0.06 4.15 -0.44
CA ALA A 359 -1.01 4.15 0.68
C ALA A 359 -2.41 4.70 0.31
N TRP A 360 -2.47 5.76 -0.51
CA TRP A 360 -3.76 6.30 -0.98
C TRP A 360 -4.49 5.34 -1.93
N GLU A 361 -3.77 4.48 -2.66
CA GLU A 361 -4.38 3.45 -3.53
C GLU A 361 -4.99 2.34 -2.69
N ARG A 362 -4.38 2.00 -1.54
CA ARG A 362 -5.01 1.11 -0.55
C ARG A 362 -6.35 1.68 -0.08
N GLN A 363 -6.39 2.97 0.28
CA GLN A 363 -7.63 3.64 0.67
C GLN A 363 -8.68 3.63 -0.44
N ALA A 364 -8.28 3.90 -1.69
CA ALA A 364 -9.19 3.84 -2.83
C ALA A 364 -9.79 2.43 -3.01
N MET A 365 -8.97 1.39 -2.82
CA MET A 365 -9.37 0.00 -2.99
C MET A 365 -10.24 -0.57 -1.86
N ILE A 366 -10.33 0.07 -0.70
CA ILE A 366 -11.28 -0.31 0.37
C ILE A 366 -12.71 -0.36 -0.17
N LYS A 367 -13.06 0.59 -1.04
CA LYS A 367 -14.39 0.71 -1.61
C LYS A 367 -14.55 -0.06 -2.92
N ALA A 368 -13.54 -0.76 -3.41
CA ALA A 368 -13.62 -1.43 -4.72
C ALA A 368 -14.62 -2.59 -4.71
N ARG A 369 -15.40 -2.70 -5.78
CA ARG A 369 -16.26 -3.86 -6.08
C ARG A 369 -16.46 -4.02 -7.59
N PRO A 370 -16.65 -5.24 -8.11
CA PRO A 370 -17.15 -5.42 -9.47
C PRO A 370 -18.58 -4.88 -9.58
N CYS A 371 -18.89 -4.17 -10.68
CA CYS A 371 -20.22 -3.59 -10.91
C CYS A 371 -20.85 -4.00 -12.25
N ALA A 372 -20.05 -4.37 -13.25
CA ALA A 372 -20.54 -4.79 -14.56
C ALA A 372 -19.57 -5.75 -15.27
N GLY A 373 -20.10 -6.50 -16.26
CA GLY A 373 -19.35 -7.52 -16.99
C GLY A 373 -19.19 -8.80 -16.18
N ASP A 374 -18.05 -9.47 -16.32
CA ASP A 374 -17.71 -10.68 -15.56
C ASP A 374 -17.35 -10.31 -14.11
N LEU A 375 -18.30 -10.48 -13.19
CA LEU A 375 -18.12 -10.13 -11.79
C LEU A 375 -17.12 -11.06 -11.09
N GLU A 376 -17.00 -12.32 -11.52
CA GLU A 376 -16.11 -13.31 -10.92
C GLU A 376 -14.64 -12.96 -11.18
N LEU A 377 -14.33 -12.43 -12.36
CA LEU A 377 -13.02 -11.86 -12.67
C LEU A 377 -12.66 -10.72 -11.71
N GLY A 378 -13.60 -9.82 -11.43
CA GLY A 378 -13.38 -8.71 -10.50
C GLY A 378 -13.19 -9.17 -9.05
N GLU A 379 -13.96 -10.14 -8.59
CA GLU A 379 -13.76 -10.74 -7.26
C GLU A 379 -12.40 -11.44 -7.15
N THR A 380 -11.97 -12.15 -8.21
CA THR A 380 -10.64 -12.77 -8.28
C THR A 380 -9.54 -11.73 -8.13
N PHE A 381 -9.64 -10.59 -8.81
CA PHE A 381 -8.71 -9.48 -8.66
C PHE A 381 -8.67 -8.94 -7.22
N LEU A 382 -9.83 -8.70 -6.60
CA LEU A 382 -9.91 -8.16 -5.24
C LEU A 382 -9.39 -9.13 -4.19
N GLU A 383 -9.59 -10.45 -4.39
CA GLU A 383 -9.00 -11.49 -3.55
C GLU A 383 -7.47 -11.48 -3.63
N GLN A 384 -6.91 -11.44 -4.84
CA GLN A 384 -5.44 -11.37 -5.03
C GLN A 384 -4.85 -10.07 -4.46
N LEU A 385 -5.60 -8.97 -4.52
CA LEU A 385 -5.17 -7.67 -4.01
C LEU A 385 -5.35 -7.53 -2.49
N ARG A 386 -6.07 -8.45 -1.83
CA ARG A 386 -6.39 -8.36 -0.41
C ARG A 386 -5.17 -8.16 0.50
N PRO A 387 -4.02 -8.87 0.32
CA PRO A 387 -2.83 -8.64 1.15
C PRO A 387 -2.26 -7.22 1.01
N PHE A 388 -2.43 -6.59 -0.16
CA PHE A 388 -2.06 -5.20 -0.39
C PHE A 388 -3.04 -4.23 0.28
N VAL A 389 -4.35 -4.44 0.20
CA VAL A 389 -5.30 -3.51 0.85
C VAL A 389 -5.28 -3.66 2.37
N TYR A 390 -5.26 -4.91 2.86
CA TYR A 390 -5.45 -5.26 4.28
C TYR A 390 -4.32 -6.17 4.79
N PRO A 391 -3.08 -5.65 4.96
CA PRO A 391 -1.99 -6.44 5.51
C PRO A 391 -2.28 -6.86 6.96
N LYS A 392 -1.73 -8.01 7.39
CA LYS A 392 -1.94 -8.54 8.77
C LYS A 392 -1.29 -7.68 9.85
N TYR A 393 -0.24 -6.95 9.47
CA TYR A 393 0.52 -6.04 10.31
C TYR A 393 0.77 -4.76 9.51
N PHE A 394 0.45 -3.62 10.10
CA PHE A 394 0.92 -2.33 9.62
C PHE A 394 2.21 -2.01 10.39
N ASP A 395 3.25 -1.63 9.66
CA ASP A 395 4.40 -0.96 10.26
C ASP A 395 4.07 0.53 10.47
N ASP A 396 4.82 1.18 11.35
CA ASP A 396 4.64 2.60 11.65
C ASP A 396 4.80 3.49 10.39
N ALA A 397 5.60 3.05 9.43
CA ALA A 397 5.80 3.73 8.15
C ALA A 397 4.51 3.80 7.32
N THR A 398 3.79 2.67 7.18
CA THR A 398 2.53 2.66 6.42
C THR A 398 1.44 3.46 7.14
N LEU A 399 1.43 3.47 8.47
CA LEU A 399 0.49 4.29 9.25
C LEU A 399 0.77 5.78 9.10
N GLU A 400 2.04 6.17 9.07
CA GLU A 400 2.39 7.55 8.82
C GLU A 400 2.11 7.96 7.38
N ASP A 401 2.36 7.11 6.37
CA ASP A 401 1.98 7.40 4.99
C ASP A 401 0.48 7.73 4.87
N ILE A 402 -0.36 6.97 5.58
CA ILE A 402 -1.81 7.22 5.65
C ILE A 402 -2.09 8.59 6.29
N ARG A 403 -1.39 8.96 7.37
CA ARG A 403 -1.52 10.28 8.02
C ARG A 403 -1.02 11.42 7.15
N GLY A 404 0.09 11.22 6.44
CA GLY A 404 0.67 12.18 5.50
C GLY A 404 -0.30 12.52 4.37
N VAL A 405 -1.02 11.52 3.84
CA VAL A 405 -2.09 11.74 2.85
C VAL A 405 -3.19 12.65 3.40
N LYS A 406 -3.53 12.53 4.69
CA LYS A 406 -4.52 13.43 5.32
C LYS A 406 -4.01 14.86 5.39
N GLN A 407 -2.79 15.06 5.89
CA GLN A 407 -2.18 16.38 6.03
C GLN A 407 -2.05 17.08 4.66
N GLN A 408 -1.62 16.36 3.62
CA GLN A 408 -1.55 16.89 2.25
C GLN A 408 -2.93 17.32 1.73
N THR A 409 -3.97 16.49 1.97
CA THR A 409 -5.34 16.82 1.56
C THR A 409 -5.85 18.07 2.29
N GLU A 410 -5.53 18.23 3.57
CA GLU A 410 -5.89 19.41 4.37
C GLU A 410 -5.20 20.69 3.89
N ALA A 411 -3.90 20.63 3.58
CA ALA A 411 -3.13 21.77 3.11
C ALA A 411 -3.69 22.37 1.80
N ILE A 412 -4.22 21.53 0.90
CA ILE A 412 -4.86 21.96 -0.35
C ILE A 412 -6.13 22.79 -0.09
N VAL A 413 -6.85 22.50 1.01
CA VAL A 413 -8.12 23.14 1.36
C VAL A 413 -7.88 24.41 2.18
N ALA A 414 -6.89 24.40 3.08
CA ALA A 414 -6.53 25.54 3.93
C ALA A 414 -6.19 26.80 3.11
N GLY A 415 -5.61 26.65 1.91
CA GLY A 415 -5.29 27.76 1.02
C GLY A 415 -6.46 28.45 0.32
N LYS A 416 -7.73 28.15 0.65
CA LYS A 416 -8.92 28.62 -0.10
C LYS A 416 -9.91 29.54 0.65
N ASP A 417 -9.60 30.05 1.85
CA ASP A 417 -10.48 30.97 2.64
C ASP A 417 -11.95 30.51 2.83
N ARG A 418 -12.25 29.23 2.64
CA ARG A 418 -13.62 28.67 2.62
C ARG A 418 -13.79 27.40 3.47
N THR A 419 -12.82 27.10 4.32
CA THR A 419 -12.74 25.87 5.13
C THR A 419 -14.00 25.63 5.98
N GLU A 420 -14.57 26.68 6.57
CA GLU A 420 -15.74 26.57 7.47
C GLU A 420 -17.08 26.33 6.77
N ARG A 421 -17.14 26.48 5.43
CA ARG A 421 -18.38 26.28 4.64
C ARG A 421 -18.29 25.10 3.69
N GLU A 422 -17.14 24.44 3.62
CA GLU A 422 -16.88 23.32 2.73
C GLU A 422 -17.30 22.01 3.41
N VAL A 423 -18.46 21.47 3.02
CA VAL A 423 -19.11 20.34 3.69
C VAL A 423 -18.32 19.04 3.52
N LYS A 424 -17.63 18.88 2.38
CA LYS A 424 -16.93 17.64 2.06
C LYS A 424 -15.48 17.65 2.54
N LEU A 425 -14.75 18.71 2.20
CA LEU A 425 -13.31 18.81 2.44
C LEU A 425 -12.93 19.69 3.63
N GLY A 426 -13.88 20.42 4.21
CA GLY A 426 -13.66 21.27 5.37
C GLY A 426 -13.36 20.47 6.63
N ARG A 427 -12.88 21.17 7.66
CA ARG A 427 -12.53 20.56 8.95
C ARG A 427 -13.78 19.95 9.59
N GLY A 428 -13.74 18.65 9.90
CA GLY A 428 -14.90 17.90 10.41
C GLY A 428 -15.94 17.53 9.35
N GLY A 429 -15.63 17.72 8.06
CA GLY A 429 -16.52 17.40 6.94
C GLY A 429 -16.59 15.90 6.63
N ILE A 430 -17.27 15.57 5.53
CA ILE A 430 -17.52 14.19 5.09
C ILE A 430 -16.20 13.39 4.99
N ARG A 431 -15.16 14.00 4.44
CA ARG A 431 -13.87 13.32 4.23
C ARG A 431 -13.11 13.04 5.53
N ASP A 432 -13.35 13.78 6.60
CA ASP A 432 -12.76 13.50 7.92
C ASP A 432 -13.37 12.22 8.50
N ILE A 433 -14.69 12.04 8.34
CA ILE A 433 -15.39 10.79 8.73
C ILE A 433 -14.87 9.62 7.87
N GLU A 434 -14.89 9.77 6.53
CA GLU A 434 -14.42 8.71 5.63
C GLU A 434 -12.98 8.30 5.93
N PHE A 435 -12.10 9.27 6.19
CA PHE A 435 -10.71 8.99 6.52
C PHE A 435 -10.56 8.27 7.85
N THR A 436 -11.27 8.71 8.89
CA THR A 436 -11.26 8.07 10.22
C THR A 436 -11.65 6.59 10.10
N VAL A 437 -12.77 6.34 9.42
CA VAL A 437 -13.29 4.99 9.20
C VAL A 437 -12.30 4.17 8.38
N GLN A 438 -11.86 4.66 7.22
CA GLN A 438 -10.94 3.94 6.34
C GLN A 438 -9.59 3.64 7.01
N MET A 439 -9.06 4.54 7.83
CA MET A 439 -7.84 4.29 8.59
C MET A 439 -8.02 3.10 9.53
N LEU A 440 -9.14 3.02 10.25
CA LEU A 440 -9.48 1.88 11.10
C LEU A 440 -9.73 0.60 10.30
N GLN A 441 -10.35 0.70 9.11
CA GLN A 441 -10.53 -0.44 8.21
C GLN A 441 -9.20 -0.99 7.72
N LEU A 442 -8.23 -0.12 7.40
CA LEU A 442 -6.88 -0.56 7.04
C LEU A 442 -6.24 -1.27 8.23
N LEU A 443 -6.15 -0.61 9.38
CA LEU A 443 -5.56 -1.14 10.62
C LEU A 443 -6.09 -2.51 11.04
N HIS A 444 -7.38 -2.77 10.83
CA HIS A 444 -8.07 -3.94 11.39
C HIS A 444 -8.56 -4.93 10.34
N GLY A 445 -8.73 -4.51 9.10
CA GLY A 445 -9.29 -5.34 8.02
C GLY A 445 -8.44 -6.57 7.72
N GLY A 446 -7.13 -6.55 8.01
CA GLY A 446 -6.28 -7.75 7.86
C GLY A 446 -6.71 -8.91 8.77
N ARG A 447 -7.29 -8.60 9.94
CA ARG A 447 -7.69 -9.56 10.97
C ARG A 447 -9.20 -9.80 11.00
N TRP A 448 -10.02 -8.79 10.70
CA TRP A 448 -11.48 -8.84 10.79
C TRP A 448 -12.13 -8.57 9.43
N PRO A 449 -12.62 -9.60 8.74
CA PRO A 449 -13.30 -9.44 7.45
C PRO A 449 -14.48 -8.47 7.48
N GLU A 450 -15.20 -8.39 8.61
CA GLU A 450 -16.36 -7.51 8.79
C GLU A 450 -15.99 -6.02 8.72
N ALA A 451 -14.75 -5.67 9.08
CA ALA A 451 -14.23 -4.31 8.94
C ALA A 451 -13.97 -3.91 7.48
N ARG A 452 -14.03 -4.84 6.52
CA ARG A 452 -13.78 -4.59 5.09
C ARG A 452 -15.01 -4.10 4.32
N ALA A 453 -16.09 -3.77 5.02
CA ALA A 453 -17.31 -3.27 4.39
C ALA A 453 -17.03 -2.02 3.53
N GLN A 454 -17.44 -2.02 2.26
CA GLN A 454 -17.18 -0.88 1.36
C GLN A 454 -17.97 0.37 1.73
N SER A 455 -19.18 0.20 2.27
CA SER A 455 -20.04 1.30 2.71
C SER A 455 -19.54 1.92 4.01
N THR A 456 -19.39 3.24 4.03
CA THR A 456 -18.92 3.99 5.20
C THR A 456 -19.80 3.73 6.44
N ILE A 457 -21.14 3.73 6.29
CA ILE A 457 -22.07 3.47 7.41
C ILE A 457 -21.92 2.03 7.92
N LYS A 458 -21.86 1.04 7.03
CA LYS A 458 -21.67 -0.36 7.43
C LYS A 458 -20.34 -0.56 8.14
N ALA A 459 -19.28 0.10 7.68
CA ALA A 459 -17.96 0.06 8.30
C ALA A 459 -17.96 0.71 9.70
N ILE A 460 -18.64 1.86 9.89
CA ILE A 460 -18.82 2.48 11.21
C ILE A 460 -19.47 1.50 12.19
N ARG A 461 -20.57 0.84 11.78
CA ARG A 461 -21.28 -0.13 12.61
C ARG A 461 -20.40 -1.33 12.96
N ALA A 462 -19.72 -1.92 11.98
CA ALA A 462 -18.81 -3.05 12.21
C ALA A 462 -17.64 -2.72 13.16
N LEU A 463 -17.09 -1.50 13.04
CA LEU A 463 -16.04 -1.01 13.93
C LEU A 463 -16.55 -0.72 15.36
N GLY A 464 -17.80 -0.24 15.48
CA GLY A 464 -18.48 -0.04 16.75
C GLY A 464 -18.79 -1.35 17.49
N GLU A 465 -19.29 -2.37 16.78
CA GLU A 465 -19.54 -3.72 17.33
C GLU A 465 -18.27 -4.36 17.91
N ARG A 466 -17.11 -4.07 17.31
CA ARG A 466 -15.79 -4.52 17.76
C ARG A 466 -15.09 -3.55 18.73
N GLN A 467 -15.78 -2.51 19.19
CA GLN A 467 -15.30 -1.48 20.12
C GLN A 467 -13.99 -0.80 19.69
N ARG A 468 -13.78 -0.64 18.38
CA ARG A 468 -12.68 0.20 17.84
C ARG A 468 -13.08 1.64 17.66
N LEU A 469 -14.37 1.85 17.48
CA LEU A 469 -15.05 3.07 17.85
C LEU A 469 -15.82 2.74 19.14
N SER A 470 -15.76 3.61 20.14
CA SER A 470 -16.70 3.52 21.25
C SER A 470 -18.14 3.62 20.74
N PRO A 471 -19.14 3.07 21.45
CA PRO A 471 -20.54 3.15 21.01
C PRO A 471 -21.00 4.58 20.71
N PHE A 472 -20.55 5.55 21.52
CA PHE A 472 -20.86 6.96 21.32
C PHE A 472 -20.19 7.55 20.07
N GLU A 473 -18.92 7.24 19.80
CA GLU A 473 -18.23 7.68 18.59
C GLU A 473 -18.88 7.10 17.33
N ALA A 474 -19.24 5.81 17.35
CA ALA A 474 -19.89 5.15 16.22
C ALA A 474 -21.25 5.80 15.89
N GLU A 475 -22.10 6.00 16.90
CA GLU A 475 -23.38 6.68 16.71
C GLU A 475 -23.20 8.12 16.22
N THR A 476 -22.25 8.85 16.80
CA THR A 476 -21.94 10.24 16.43
C THR A 476 -21.50 10.33 14.97
N LEU A 477 -20.54 9.52 14.54
CA LEU A 477 -20.03 9.51 13.17
C LEU A 477 -21.13 9.10 12.17
N GLU A 478 -21.94 8.08 12.48
CA GLU A 478 -23.03 7.64 11.60
C GLU A 478 -24.07 8.76 11.42
N ARG A 479 -24.55 9.32 12.53
CA ARG A 479 -25.54 10.41 12.55
C ARG A 479 -25.02 11.65 11.82
N ASN A 480 -23.75 11.99 11.99
CA ASN A 480 -23.11 13.14 11.37
C ASN A 480 -22.85 12.91 9.88
N TYR A 481 -22.45 11.70 9.49
CA TYR A 481 -22.29 11.33 8.09
C TYR A 481 -23.62 11.46 7.33
N ILE A 482 -24.71 10.92 7.88
CA ILE A 482 -26.05 11.03 7.28
C ILE A 482 -26.45 12.50 7.12
N PHE A 483 -26.23 13.32 8.16
CA PHE A 483 -26.54 14.74 8.12
C PHE A 483 -25.75 15.48 7.03
N LEU A 484 -24.43 15.30 6.97
CA LEU A 484 -23.57 15.96 5.97
C LEU A 484 -23.91 15.51 4.54
N ARG A 485 -24.23 14.23 4.35
CA ARG A 485 -24.66 13.70 3.05
C ARG A 485 -26.01 14.26 2.59
N ARG A 486 -26.97 14.49 3.51
CA ARG A 486 -28.22 15.18 3.19
C ARG A 486 -27.98 16.63 2.75
N ILE A 487 -27.06 17.36 3.39
CA ILE A 487 -26.66 18.69 2.94
C ILE A 487 -26.10 18.62 1.51
N GLU A 488 -25.17 17.69 1.27
CA GLU A 488 -24.57 17.47 -0.04
C GLU A 488 -25.63 17.18 -1.11
N HIS A 489 -26.65 16.36 -0.82
CA HIS A 489 -27.77 16.10 -1.73
C HIS A 489 -28.55 17.38 -2.06
N ARG A 490 -28.93 18.19 -1.06
CA ARG A 490 -29.70 19.43 -1.30
C ARG A 490 -28.93 20.46 -2.11
N LEU A 491 -27.62 20.58 -1.86
CA LEU A 491 -26.74 21.43 -2.66
C LEU A 491 -26.66 20.98 -4.13
N GLN A 492 -26.59 19.66 -4.36
CA GLN A 492 -26.47 19.11 -5.72
C GLN A 492 -27.80 19.16 -6.49
N ILE A 493 -28.94 18.94 -5.83
CA ILE A 493 -30.29 19.02 -6.44
C ILE A 493 -30.61 20.45 -6.90
N GLU A 494 -30.08 21.49 -6.25
CA GLU A 494 -30.37 22.89 -6.60
C GLU A 494 -30.08 23.20 -8.09
N GLY A 495 -28.98 22.68 -8.65
CA GLY A 495 -28.57 22.99 -10.02
C GLY A 495 -27.92 21.84 -10.79
N GLY A 496 -27.95 20.62 -10.26
CA GLY A 496 -27.27 19.46 -10.83
C GLY A 496 -25.73 19.56 -10.80
N GLN A 497 -25.18 20.46 -9.97
CA GLN A 497 -23.75 20.76 -9.94
C GLN A 497 -23.02 20.01 -8.82
N GLN A 498 -21.72 19.77 -9.01
CA GLN A 498 -20.81 19.29 -7.97
C GLN A 498 -20.43 20.41 -7.00
N THR A 499 -21.41 20.91 -6.25
CA THR A 499 -21.16 21.88 -5.18
C THR A 499 -21.11 21.19 -3.83
N HIS A 500 -20.14 21.61 -3.01
CA HIS A 500 -19.94 21.17 -1.64
C HIS A 500 -19.80 22.35 -0.66
N VAL A 501 -19.92 23.58 -1.17
CA VAL A 501 -19.77 24.80 -0.39
C VAL A 501 -21.16 25.32 -0.03
N LEU A 502 -21.38 25.62 1.25
CA LEU A 502 -22.59 26.28 1.73
C LEU A 502 -22.70 27.71 1.13
N PRO A 503 -23.91 28.17 0.77
CA PRO A 503 -24.11 29.50 0.20
C PRO A 503 -23.57 30.62 1.09
N GLU A 504 -22.95 31.64 0.48
CA GLU A 504 -22.53 32.85 1.21
C GLU A 504 -23.71 33.81 1.42
N ASN A 505 -24.64 33.83 0.47
CA ASN A 505 -25.83 34.65 0.52
C ASN A 505 -26.77 34.13 1.63
N LYS A 506 -27.17 35.03 2.54
CA LYS A 506 -28.04 34.71 3.69
C LYS A 506 -29.39 34.15 3.27
N GLU A 507 -29.95 34.62 2.17
CA GLU A 507 -31.25 34.18 1.65
C GLU A 507 -31.16 32.77 1.07
N GLU A 508 -30.12 32.50 0.27
CA GLU A 508 -29.85 31.17 -0.28
C GLU A 508 -29.57 30.15 0.84
N LEU A 509 -28.83 30.57 1.87
CA LEU A 509 -28.59 29.73 3.04
C LEU A 509 -29.88 29.46 3.83
N ALA A 510 -30.78 30.45 3.96
CA ALA A 510 -32.09 30.26 4.59
C ALA A 510 -33.00 29.31 3.78
N LEU A 511 -32.94 29.37 2.46
CA LEU A 511 -33.64 28.42 1.58
C LEU A 511 -33.09 27.00 1.73
N LEU A 512 -31.76 26.84 1.76
CA LEU A 512 -31.12 25.55 2.02
C LEU A 512 -31.53 24.99 3.39
N ALA A 513 -31.51 25.82 4.43
CA ALA A 513 -31.93 25.45 5.78
C ALA A 513 -33.38 24.95 5.80
N ARG A 514 -34.31 25.66 5.14
CA ARG A 514 -35.71 25.24 5.00
C ARG A 514 -35.85 23.89 4.29
N ARG A 515 -35.11 23.65 3.20
CA ARG A 515 -35.11 22.35 2.50
C ARG A 515 -34.58 21.19 3.35
N LEU A 516 -33.74 21.50 4.32
CA LEU A 516 -33.22 20.53 5.29
C LEU A 516 -34.13 20.36 6.51
N GLY A 517 -35.24 21.11 6.59
CA GLY A 517 -36.22 21.06 7.68
C GLY A 517 -35.93 22.01 8.84
N TYR A 518 -35.05 23.00 8.66
CA TYR A 518 -34.72 24.01 9.68
C TYR A 518 -35.52 25.29 9.48
N HIS A 519 -35.97 25.90 10.58
CA HIS A 519 -36.73 27.15 10.54
C HIS A 519 -35.86 28.36 10.16
N THR A 520 -34.60 28.39 10.58
CA THR A 520 -33.68 29.50 10.33
C THR A 520 -32.30 29.02 9.88
N ALA A 521 -31.62 29.83 9.06
CA ALA A 521 -30.22 29.59 8.66
C ALA A 521 -29.28 29.47 9.87
N GLU A 522 -29.53 30.25 10.92
CA GLU A 522 -28.70 30.23 12.13
C GLU A 522 -28.82 28.91 12.89
N SER A 523 -30.04 28.38 13.08
CA SER A 523 -30.25 27.08 13.74
C SER A 523 -29.54 25.95 12.99
N PHE A 524 -29.62 25.96 11.66
CA PHE A 524 -28.89 25.02 10.80
C PHE A 524 -27.37 25.14 10.97
N MET A 525 -26.84 26.36 10.91
CA MET A 525 -25.39 26.58 11.00
C MET A 525 -24.81 26.21 12.37
N ASN A 526 -25.57 26.38 13.45
CA ASN A 526 -25.12 25.96 14.78
C ASN A 526 -24.97 24.43 14.85
N VAL A 527 -25.98 23.68 14.39
CA VAL A 527 -25.91 22.21 14.32
C VAL A 527 -24.80 21.75 13.38
N TYR A 528 -24.60 22.42 12.25
CA TYR A 528 -23.51 22.09 11.32
C TYR A 528 -22.13 22.26 11.96
N ARG A 529 -21.87 23.37 12.64
CA ARG A 529 -20.58 23.63 13.31
C ARG A 529 -20.33 22.67 14.46
N GLU A 530 -21.35 22.39 15.28
CA GLU A 530 -21.27 21.44 16.39
C GLU A 530 -20.85 20.06 15.89
N ARG A 531 -21.55 19.53 14.88
CA ARG A 531 -21.25 18.21 14.30
C ARG A 531 -19.89 18.16 13.63
N ALA A 532 -19.49 19.24 12.95
CA ALA A 532 -18.14 19.34 12.40
C ALA A 532 -17.06 19.29 13.50
N ALA A 533 -17.30 19.97 14.63
CA ALA A 533 -16.40 19.92 15.79
C ALA A 533 -16.33 18.51 16.41
N GLU A 534 -17.47 17.84 16.58
CA GLU A 534 -17.53 16.43 17.05
C GLU A 534 -16.69 15.51 16.17
N ASN A 535 -16.92 15.54 14.84
CA ASN A 535 -16.18 14.70 13.89
C ASN A 535 -14.67 14.97 13.96
N ARG A 536 -14.31 16.24 14.10
CA ARG A 536 -12.91 16.64 14.15
C ARG A 536 -12.23 16.16 15.44
N ALA A 537 -12.90 16.27 16.57
CA ALA A 537 -12.39 15.78 17.85
C ALA A 537 -12.08 14.28 17.78
N ILE A 538 -13.00 13.49 17.20
CA ILE A 538 -12.81 12.04 17.02
C ILE A 538 -11.59 11.76 16.12
N LEU A 539 -11.48 12.43 14.97
CA LEU A 539 -10.32 12.26 14.08
C LEU A 539 -9.00 12.61 14.79
N GLU A 540 -8.97 13.73 15.52
CA GLU A 540 -7.75 14.21 16.20
C GLU A 540 -7.28 13.22 17.27
N GLN A 541 -8.19 12.54 17.99
CA GLN A 541 -7.85 11.47 18.92
C GLN A 541 -7.07 10.33 18.25
N PHE A 542 -7.48 9.93 17.04
CA PHE A 542 -6.81 8.86 16.28
C PHE A 542 -5.51 9.30 15.61
N LEU A 543 -5.39 10.58 15.25
CA LEU A 543 -4.15 11.15 14.72
C LEU A 543 -3.10 11.40 15.82
N ALA A 544 -3.54 11.69 17.06
CA ALA A 544 -2.65 11.99 18.19
C ALA A 544 -1.87 10.77 18.73
N VAL A 545 -2.25 9.55 18.35
CA VAL A 545 -1.51 8.32 18.68
C VAL A 545 -0.19 8.30 17.90
N LYS A 546 0.83 9.03 18.34
CA LYS A 546 2.16 9.03 17.70
C LYS A 546 2.67 7.59 17.59
N GLY A 547 3.06 7.17 16.38
CA GLY A 547 3.98 6.04 16.22
C GLY A 547 5.34 6.41 16.82
N ASP A 548 6.22 5.43 17.03
CA ASP A 548 7.42 5.48 17.89
C ASP A 548 8.55 6.46 17.47
N GLY A 549 8.26 7.66 16.95
CA GLY A 549 9.22 8.75 16.80
C GLY A 549 10.25 8.58 15.67
N ASN A 550 10.13 7.55 14.83
CA ASN A 550 11.11 7.20 13.79
C ASN A 550 10.88 7.86 12.42
N LEU A 551 10.11 8.95 12.35
CA LEU A 551 9.81 9.70 11.11
C LEU A 551 11.05 10.16 10.34
N TRP A 552 12.12 10.46 11.08
CA TRP A 552 13.40 10.87 10.54
C TRP A 552 14.05 9.78 9.67
N VAL A 553 13.71 8.50 9.87
CA VAL A 553 14.25 7.38 9.07
C VAL A 553 13.75 7.42 7.63
N MET A 554 12.47 7.74 7.42
CA MET A 554 11.91 7.82 6.06
C MET A 554 12.54 8.97 5.28
N GLU A 555 12.74 10.11 5.94
CA GLU A 555 13.45 11.25 5.35
C GLU A 555 14.93 10.92 5.06
N LEU A 556 15.54 10.10 5.92
CA LEU A 556 16.93 9.67 5.81
C LEU A 556 17.16 8.73 4.62
N LEU A 557 16.23 7.81 4.39
CA LEU A 557 16.34 6.75 3.38
C LEU A 557 15.68 7.07 2.03
N ASP A 558 15.01 8.22 1.90
CA ASP A 558 14.50 8.73 0.62
C ASP A 558 15.59 9.54 -0.12
N PRO A 559 16.02 9.14 -1.34
CA PRO A 559 16.97 9.90 -2.14
C PRO A 559 16.47 11.29 -2.55
N GLY A 560 15.15 11.48 -2.65
CA GLY A 560 14.52 12.74 -3.08
C GLY A 560 14.22 13.73 -1.94
N ALA A 561 14.37 13.31 -0.69
CA ALA A 561 14.03 14.13 0.47
C ALA A 561 15.13 15.13 0.86
N ALA A 562 14.71 16.29 1.39
CA ALA A 562 15.62 17.29 1.95
C ALA A 562 16.40 16.80 3.17
N CYS A 563 15.85 15.83 3.92
CA CYS A 563 16.48 15.15 5.06
C CYS A 563 16.96 16.08 6.18
N VAL A 564 16.12 17.02 6.60
CA VAL A 564 16.45 17.92 7.70
C VAL A 564 16.46 17.16 9.03
N ALA A 565 15.41 16.39 9.34
CA ALA A 565 15.30 15.68 10.61
C ALA A 565 16.21 14.45 10.69
N GLY A 566 16.39 13.74 9.57
CA GLY A 566 17.31 12.59 9.48
C GLY A 566 18.77 12.99 9.68
N LEU A 567 19.23 14.07 9.04
CA LEU A 567 20.60 14.57 9.23
C LEU A 567 20.81 15.07 10.66
N GLU A 568 19.82 15.74 11.25
CA GLU A 568 19.91 16.19 12.63
C GLU A 568 20.00 15.02 13.61
N ARG A 569 19.22 13.95 13.39
CA ARG A 569 19.33 12.72 14.17
C ARG A 569 20.75 12.16 14.10
N LEU A 570 21.33 12.01 12.91
CA LEU A 570 22.70 11.51 12.76
C LEU A 570 23.72 12.35 13.53
N ARG A 571 23.62 13.68 13.46
CA ARG A 571 24.50 14.59 14.22
C ARG A 571 24.35 14.40 15.73
N THR A 572 23.12 14.33 16.23
CA THR A 572 22.86 14.09 17.66
C THR A 572 23.31 12.69 18.13
N SER A 573 23.37 11.74 17.21
CA SER A 573 23.86 10.37 17.43
C SER A 573 25.39 10.24 17.28
N GLY A 574 26.13 11.34 17.11
CA GLY A 574 27.60 11.35 17.14
C GLY A 574 28.30 11.17 15.78
N PHE A 575 27.57 11.14 14.67
CA PHE A 575 28.16 11.11 13.33
C PHE A 575 28.77 12.47 12.96
N LYS A 576 30.06 12.49 12.63
CA LYS A 576 30.79 13.71 12.23
C LYS A 576 30.54 14.06 10.77
N GLU A 577 30.35 13.07 9.90
CA GLU A 577 30.11 13.24 8.46
C GLU A 577 28.66 12.81 8.11
N ALA A 578 27.65 13.44 8.73
CA ALA A 578 26.23 13.04 8.63
C ALA A 578 25.71 12.86 7.19
N GLU A 579 26.14 13.71 6.25
CA GLU A 579 25.75 13.63 4.84
C GLU A 579 26.36 12.41 4.13
N LYS A 580 27.60 12.05 4.47
CA LYS A 580 28.27 10.86 3.96
C LYS A 580 27.67 9.60 4.57
N ALA A 581 27.38 9.63 5.87
CA ALA A 581 26.66 8.56 6.57
C ALA A 581 25.27 8.31 5.95
N ARG A 582 24.53 9.38 5.60
CA ARG A 582 23.28 9.26 4.84
C ARG A 582 23.50 8.57 3.48
N GLY A 583 24.58 8.92 2.77
CA GLY A 583 24.94 8.27 1.50
C GLY A 583 25.11 6.76 1.64
N GLU A 584 25.83 6.30 2.67
CA GLU A 584 26.00 4.88 2.97
C GLU A 584 24.66 4.19 3.32
N LEU A 585 23.84 4.83 4.16
CA LEU A 585 22.51 4.31 4.53
C LEU A 585 21.56 4.21 3.33
N LEU A 586 21.63 5.16 2.39
CA LEU A 586 20.87 5.12 1.15
C LEU A 586 21.30 3.95 0.26
N LEU A 587 22.60 3.68 0.18
CA LEU A 587 23.13 2.53 -0.57
C LEU A 587 22.67 1.21 0.06
N LEU A 588 22.67 1.11 1.38
CA LEU A 588 22.20 -0.07 2.11
C LEU A 588 20.69 -0.30 2.00
N ALA A 589 19.90 0.79 1.95
CA ALA A 589 18.46 0.71 1.79
C ALA A 589 18.05 0.37 0.36
N ASN A 590 18.64 1.04 -0.63
CA ASN A 590 18.16 1.06 -2.01
C ASN A 590 19.02 0.23 -2.98
N GLY A 591 20.19 -0.23 -2.56
CA GLY A 591 21.15 -0.91 -3.41
C GLY A 591 21.90 0.04 -4.36
N PRO A 592 22.93 -0.45 -5.06
CA PRO A 592 23.68 0.34 -6.02
C PRO A 592 22.84 0.64 -7.28
N GLU A 593 23.14 1.75 -7.98
CA GLU A 593 22.36 2.21 -9.15
C GLU A 593 22.17 1.15 -10.25
N HIS A 594 23.15 0.25 -10.40
CA HIS A 594 23.13 -0.80 -11.43
C HIS A 594 22.39 -2.08 -10.99
N ALA A 595 22.03 -2.20 -9.71
CA ALA A 595 21.30 -3.34 -9.16
C ALA A 595 20.48 -2.89 -7.92
N PRO A 596 19.40 -2.11 -8.12
CA PRO A 596 18.60 -1.59 -7.02
C PRO A 596 17.87 -2.72 -6.27
N TYR A 597 17.74 -2.57 -4.96
CA TYR A 597 17.00 -3.50 -4.12
C TYR A 597 15.49 -3.35 -4.29
N THR A 598 14.75 -4.41 -3.96
CA THR A 598 13.30 -4.41 -3.94
C THR A 598 12.77 -3.53 -2.81
N ARG A 599 11.53 -3.07 -2.93
CA ARG A 599 10.86 -2.29 -1.87
C ARG A 599 10.79 -3.04 -0.55
N ASP A 600 10.59 -4.36 -0.58
CA ASP A 600 10.57 -5.20 0.62
C ASP A 600 11.92 -5.18 1.35
N THR A 601 13.03 -5.32 0.62
CA THR A 601 14.38 -5.20 1.19
C THR A 601 14.64 -3.81 1.76
N ALA A 602 14.23 -2.74 1.06
CA ALA A 602 14.35 -1.38 1.55
C ALA A 602 13.53 -1.15 2.84
N GLN A 603 12.32 -1.71 2.92
CA GLN A 603 11.48 -1.67 4.12
C GLN A 603 12.09 -2.46 5.28
N GLN A 604 12.68 -3.62 5.02
CA GLN A 604 13.39 -4.40 6.03
C GLN A 604 14.59 -3.62 6.59
N PHE A 605 15.35 -2.93 5.74
CA PHE A 605 16.44 -2.06 6.19
C PHE A 605 15.94 -0.87 7.02
N ALA A 606 14.86 -0.22 6.57
CA ALA A 606 14.26 0.90 7.29
C ALA A 606 13.79 0.48 8.70
N ALA A 607 13.27 -0.74 8.85
CA ALA A 607 12.84 -1.28 10.14
C ALA A 607 13.99 -1.47 11.14
N ILE A 608 15.21 -1.76 10.67
CA ILE A 608 16.39 -1.93 11.55
C ILE A 608 17.18 -0.63 11.75
N THR A 609 16.95 0.39 10.91
CA THR A 609 17.73 1.64 10.89
C THR A 609 17.76 2.38 12.24
N PRO A 610 16.65 2.52 13.01
CA PRO A 610 16.70 3.12 14.34
C PRO A 610 17.68 2.39 15.28
N PHE A 611 17.56 1.07 15.38
CA PHE A 611 18.38 0.26 16.27
C PHE A 611 19.85 0.22 15.83
N LEU A 612 20.09 0.24 14.51
CA LEU A 612 21.42 0.31 13.93
C LEU A 612 22.10 1.63 14.28
N ILE A 613 21.41 2.76 14.10
CA ILE A 613 21.96 4.09 14.42
C ILE A 613 22.21 4.22 15.92
N ASP A 614 21.29 3.75 16.77
CA ASP A 614 21.49 3.78 18.21
C ASP A 614 22.66 2.88 18.66
N ALA A 615 22.88 1.74 18.02
CA ALA A 615 24.03 0.86 18.29
C ALA A 615 25.35 1.49 17.82
N LEU A 616 25.39 2.05 16.60
CA LEU A 616 26.55 2.75 16.05
C LEU A 616 26.89 3.99 16.89
N ALA A 617 25.90 4.69 17.44
CA ALA A 617 26.11 5.84 18.32
C ALA A 617 26.84 5.49 19.62
N GLN A 618 26.86 4.21 20.03
CA GLN A 618 27.60 3.75 21.21
C GLN A 618 29.08 3.45 20.90
N THR A 619 29.52 3.59 19.65
CA THR A 619 30.91 3.33 19.26
C THR A 619 31.74 4.61 19.33
N PRO A 620 33.07 4.50 19.52
CA PRO A 620 33.95 5.68 19.51
C PRO A 620 33.97 6.42 18.16
N GLU A 621 33.76 5.70 17.04
CA GLU A 621 33.79 6.24 15.68
C GLU A 621 32.61 5.71 14.84
N PRO A 622 31.41 6.31 14.98
CA PRO A 622 30.19 5.86 14.29
C PRO A 622 30.30 5.87 12.76
N ASP A 623 30.97 6.89 12.19
CA ASP A 623 31.17 7.01 10.74
C ASP A 623 32.01 5.85 10.18
N THR A 624 33.13 5.51 10.84
CA THR A 624 34.01 4.39 10.45
C THR A 624 33.29 3.05 10.60
N ALA A 625 32.54 2.88 11.70
CA ALA A 625 31.78 1.67 11.95
C ALA A 625 30.67 1.45 10.91
N LEU A 626 29.97 2.51 10.50
CA LEU A 626 28.96 2.45 9.44
C LEU A 626 29.55 2.07 8.08
N ALA A 627 30.71 2.64 7.71
CA ALA A 627 31.38 2.31 6.46
C ALA A 627 31.79 0.82 6.40
N ARG A 628 32.35 0.29 7.50
CA ARG A 628 32.70 -1.14 7.60
C ARG A 628 31.46 -2.04 7.57
N PHE A 629 30.40 -1.65 8.26
CA PHE A 629 29.11 -2.35 8.18
C PHE A 629 28.58 -2.39 6.73
N GLY A 630 28.70 -1.27 6.01
CA GLY A 630 28.41 -1.17 4.58
C GLY A 630 29.21 -2.15 3.71
N GLN A 631 30.52 -2.24 3.95
CA GLN A 631 31.40 -3.16 3.23
C GLN A 631 31.00 -4.62 3.44
N ILE A 632 30.71 -5.03 4.68
CA ILE A 632 30.29 -6.42 4.99
C ILE A 632 28.99 -6.75 4.25
N LEU A 633 28.02 -5.85 4.29
CA LEU A 633 26.73 -6.05 3.62
C LEU A 633 26.83 -6.08 2.09
N SER A 634 27.76 -5.31 1.51
CA SER A 634 27.97 -5.26 0.06
C SER A 634 28.44 -6.59 -0.54
N LEU A 635 28.99 -7.49 0.30
CA LEU A 635 29.47 -8.80 -0.11
C LEU A 635 28.37 -9.88 -0.11
N LEU A 636 27.17 -9.54 0.36
CA LEU A 636 26.02 -10.44 0.38
C LEU A 636 25.20 -10.30 -0.92
N PRO A 637 24.98 -11.40 -1.67
CA PRO A 637 24.14 -11.38 -2.87
C PRO A 637 22.69 -10.95 -2.59
N THR A 638 22.20 -11.12 -1.35
CA THR A 638 20.83 -10.80 -0.96
C THR A 638 20.78 -10.38 0.52
N PRO A 639 20.89 -9.07 0.84
CA PRO A 639 20.95 -8.61 2.23
C PRO A 639 19.62 -8.73 3.00
N ALA A 640 18.50 -8.99 2.30
CA ALA A 640 17.17 -9.16 2.88
C ALA A 640 17.12 -10.21 4.02
N THR A 641 17.82 -11.34 3.86
CA THR A 641 17.88 -12.38 4.89
C THR A 641 18.51 -11.86 6.18
N LEU A 642 19.59 -11.08 6.05
CA LEU A 642 20.28 -10.50 7.19
C LEU A 642 19.48 -9.36 7.83
N TYR A 643 18.82 -8.50 7.04
CA TYR A 643 17.94 -7.46 7.59
C TYR A 643 16.80 -8.05 8.42
N ASN A 644 16.22 -9.15 7.96
CA ASN A 644 15.23 -9.89 8.74
C ASN A 644 15.84 -10.50 10.02
N LEU A 645 17.03 -11.11 9.94
CA LEU A 645 17.71 -11.66 11.11
C LEU A 645 17.98 -10.58 12.17
N LEU A 646 18.45 -9.39 11.77
CA LEU A 646 18.70 -8.25 12.66
C LEU A 646 17.41 -7.67 13.23
N LYS A 647 16.33 -7.64 12.44
CA LYS A 647 15.01 -7.19 12.88
C LYS A 647 14.46 -8.05 14.00
N TYR A 648 14.58 -9.38 13.89
CA TYR A 648 14.07 -10.30 14.91
C TYR A 648 15.03 -10.50 16.08
N ASN A 649 16.33 -10.18 15.91
CA ASN A 649 17.35 -10.28 16.95
C ASN A 649 18.11 -8.96 17.15
N PRO A 650 17.53 -7.93 17.82
CA PRO A 650 18.18 -6.63 18.00
C PRO A 650 19.52 -6.68 18.75
N LYS A 651 19.76 -7.72 19.55
CA LYS A 651 21.06 -7.96 20.23
C LYS A 651 22.17 -8.24 19.22
N LEU A 652 21.86 -8.87 18.10
CA LEU A 652 22.83 -9.19 17.05
C LEU A 652 23.41 -7.92 16.42
N THR A 653 22.60 -6.87 16.27
CA THR A 653 23.09 -5.54 15.83
C THR A 653 24.18 -5.03 16.77
N ARG A 654 24.01 -5.16 18.09
CA ARG A 654 25.04 -4.74 19.07
C ARG A 654 26.31 -5.58 18.97
N TYR A 655 26.18 -6.89 18.78
CA TYR A 655 27.32 -7.80 18.64
C TYR A 655 28.12 -7.50 17.36
N LEU A 656 27.42 -7.31 16.24
CA LEU A 656 28.03 -6.89 14.98
C LEU A 656 28.76 -5.56 15.12
N THR A 657 28.10 -4.56 15.71
CA THR A 657 28.71 -3.25 15.93
C THR A 657 29.94 -3.35 16.85
N ALA A 658 29.92 -4.18 17.88
CA ALA A 658 31.07 -4.42 18.76
C ALA A 658 32.25 -5.04 18.01
N ILE A 659 32.01 -6.05 17.16
CA ILE A 659 33.05 -6.69 16.35
C ILE A 659 33.67 -5.68 15.38
N ILE A 660 32.83 -5.02 14.59
CA ILE A 660 33.24 -4.13 13.49
C ILE A 660 34.02 -2.91 14.01
N SER A 661 33.67 -2.42 15.20
CA SER A 661 34.32 -1.23 15.77
C SER A 661 35.63 -1.55 16.48
N ASN A 662 35.84 -2.79 16.95
CA ASN A 662 37.01 -3.14 17.77
C ASN A 662 38.08 -3.94 17.01
N SER A 663 37.76 -4.64 15.91
CA SER A 663 38.75 -5.47 15.22
C SER A 663 38.48 -5.67 13.73
N ASP A 664 39.44 -5.26 12.90
CA ASP A 664 39.44 -5.54 11.46
C ASP A 664 39.57 -7.04 11.18
N TYR A 665 40.35 -7.75 12.00
CA TYR A 665 40.55 -9.19 11.88
C TYR A 665 39.24 -9.98 12.08
N LEU A 666 38.47 -9.64 13.11
CA LEU A 666 37.18 -10.29 13.38
C LEU A 666 36.12 -9.92 12.34
N ALA A 667 36.15 -8.69 11.83
CA ALA A 667 35.27 -8.25 10.74
C ALA A 667 35.56 -9.03 9.45
N GLU A 668 36.83 -9.22 9.08
CA GLU A 668 37.22 -10.04 7.93
C GLU A 668 36.79 -11.51 8.08
N MET A 669 36.81 -12.06 9.29
CA MET A 669 36.37 -13.43 9.56
C MET A 669 34.88 -13.60 9.27
N LEU A 670 34.04 -12.65 9.69
CA LEU A 670 32.61 -12.62 9.34
C LEU A 670 32.35 -12.47 7.84
N VAL A 671 33.19 -11.71 7.15
CA VAL A 671 33.12 -11.56 5.69
C VAL A 671 33.41 -12.88 4.97
N ARG A 672 34.36 -13.67 5.48
CA ARG A 672 34.74 -14.96 4.89
C ARG A 672 33.64 -16.01 5.08
N ASP A 673 32.92 -15.98 6.19
CA ASP A 673 31.82 -16.91 6.45
C ASP A 673 30.65 -16.24 7.20
N ILE A 674 29.65 -15.78 6.43
CA ILE A 674 28.47 -15.10 6.98
C ILE A 674 27.59 -16.04 7.82
N SER A 675 27.70 -17.37 7.68
CA SER A 675 26.88 -18.32 8.45
C SER A 675 27.17 -18.27 9.94
N MET A 676 28.31 -17.68 10.34
CA MET A 676 28.65 -17.43 11.74
C MET A 676 27.70 -16.42 12.43
N LEU A 677 26.94 -15.63 11.68
CA LEU A 677 25.94 -14.72 12.27
C LEU A 677 24.79 -15.47 12.94
N ASP A 678 24.38 -16.61 12.38
CA ASP A 678 23.32 -17.43 12.96
C ASP A 678 23.78 -18.05 14.29
N LEU A 679 25.05 -18.45 14.35
CA LEU A 679 25.71 -19.01 15.54
C LEU A 679 25.73 -17.97 16.69
N ILE A 680 26.22 -16.76 16.42
CA ILE A 680 26.28 -15.66 17.39
C ILE A 680 24.88 -15.19 17.84
N GLY A 681 23.88 -15.30 16.97
CA GLY A 681 22.49 -14.96 17.27
C GLY A 681 21.81 -15.92 18.24
N THR A 682 22.40 -17.09 18.52
CA THR A 682 21.79 -18.14 19.33
C THR A 682 21.65 -17.70 20.80
N PRO A 683 20.45 -17.79 21.42
CA PRO A 683 20.26 -17.44 22.82
C PRO A 683 21.17 -18.25 23.74
N GLY A 684 21.84 -17.58 24.69
CA GLY A 684 22.73 -18.23 25.65
C GLY A 684 24.13 -18.57 25.11
N TYR A 685 24.38 -18.36 23.81
CA TYR A 685 25.65 -18.74 23.17
C TYR A 685 26.89 -18.10 23.83
N LEU A 686 26.77 -16.86 24.34
CA LEU A 686 27.87 -16.11 24.97
C LEU A 686 27.94 -16.26 26.50
N ASP A 687 27.09 -17.09 27.12
CA ASP A 687 26.97 -17.10 28.58
C ASP A 687 28.11 -17.89 29.25
N ALA A 688 28.65 -18.92 28.58
CA ALA A 688 29.70 -19.79 29.11
C ALA A 688 30.77 -20.12 28.05
N PRO A 689 32.01 -20.46 28.46
CA PRO A 689 33.02 -21.01 27.55
C PRO A 689 32.54 -22.35 26.99
N SER A 690 32.94 -22.66 25.75
CA SER A 690 32.65 -23.98 25.18
C SER A 690 33.40 -25.06 25.95
N THR A 691 32.75 -26.19 26.22
CA THR A 691 33.46 -27.37 26.76
C THR A 691 34.12 -28.16 25.64
N VAL A 692 35.05 -29.06 25.99
CA VAL A 692 35.70 -29.95 25.01
C VAL A 692 34.67 -30.84 24.32
N GLU A 693 33.64 -31.30 25.05
CA GLU A 693 32.55 -32.10 24.50
C GLU A 693 31.69 -31.31 23.51
N GLU A 694 31.45 -30.03 23.75
CA GLU A 694 30.71 -29.16 22.84
C GLU A 694 31.51 -28.90 21.56
N LEU A 695 32.82 -28.65 21.68
CA LEU A 695 33.72 -28.53 20.53
C LEU A 695 33.79 -29.83 19.72
N ASP A 696 33.80 -30.99 20.38
CA ASP A 696 33.78 -32.31 19.74
C ASP A 696 32.48 -32.53 18.95
N ALA A 697 31.34 -32.22 19.56
CA ALA A 697 30.04 -32.31 18.92
C ALA A 697 29.92 -31.37 17.71
N GLU A 698 30.42 -30.12 17.82
CA GLU A 698 30.41 -29.17 16.71
C GLU A 698 31.35 -29.60 15.59
N ARG A 699 32.54 -30.12 15.91
CA ARG A 699 33.46 -30.70 14.93
C ARG A 699 32.76 -31.80 14.14
N ASP A 700 32.11 -32.74 14.83
CA ASP A 700 31.44 -33.86 14.20
C ASP A 700 30.32 -33.40 13.25
N VAL A 701 29.53 -32.39 13.65
CA VAL A 701 28.51 -31.78 12.76
C VAL A 701 29.15 -31.18 11.51
N LEU A 702 30.24 -30.42 11.65
CA LEU A 702 30.92 -29.78 10.54
C LEU A 702 31.63 -30.78 9.62
N GLU A 703 32.16 -31.88 10.15
CA GLU A 703 32.80 -32.96 9.41
C GLU A 703 31.81 -33.84 8.62
N HIS A 704 30.53 -33.86 9.02
CA HIS A 704 29.46 -34.57 8.29
C HIS A 704 28.60 -33.64 7.41
N ALA A 705 28.94 -32.35 7.35
CA ALA A 705 28.26 -31.39 6.48
C ALA A 705 28.54 -31.70 4.99
N ALA A 706 27.71 -31.15 4.09
CA ALA A 706 27.82 -31.35 2.65
C ALA A 706 29.20 -30.97 2.06
N ASN A 707 29.93 -30.08 2.73
CA ASN A 707 31.33 -29.78 2.42
C ASN A 707 32.17 -29.82 3.73
N PRO A 708 32.85 -30.94 4.01
CA PRO A 708 33.59 -31.13 5.26
C PRO A 708 35.02 -30.56 5.22
N ALA A 709 35.52 -30.18 4.04
CA ALA A 709 36.89 -29.70 3.87
C ALA A 709 37.29 -28.51 4.79
N PRO A 710 36.42 -27.51 5.06
CA PRO A 710 36.74 -26.40 5.97
C PRO A 710 36.37 -26.65 7.44
N ALA A 711 35.95 -27.85 7.85
CA ALA A 711 35.34 -28.10 9.16
C ALA A 711 36.15 -27.54 10.35
N LEU A 712 37.45 -27.88 10.45
CA LEU A 712 38.31 -27.39 11.54
C LEU A 712 38.59 -25.89 11.47
N TYR A 713 38.62 -25.30 10.28
CA TYR A 713 38.80 -23.85 10.10
C TYR A 713 37.58 -23.10 10.61
N ARG A 714 36.38 -23.57 10.23
CA ARG A 714 35.10 -23.02 10.67
C ARG A 714 34.90 -23.12 12.17
N LEU A 715 35.21 -24.28 12.76
CA LEU A 715 35.15 -24.48 14.20
C LEU A 715 36.07 -23.50 14.93
N ARG A 716 37.33 -23.40 14.50
CA ARG A 716 38.30 -22.47 15.09
C ARG A 716 37.81 -21.02 14.98
N ASP A 717 37.37 -20.62 13.80
CA ASP A 717 36.92 -19.24 13.55
C ASP A 717 35.66 -18.88 14.35
N GLY A 718 34.69 -19.81 14.39
CA GLY A 718 33.46 -19.66 15.17
C GLY A 718 33.74 -19.53 16.67
N GLU A 719 34.56 -20.43 17.22
CA GLU A 719 34.90 -20.38 18.64
C GLU A 719 35.76 -19.15 18.98
N MET A 720 36.72 -18.78 18.13
CA MET A 720 37.51 -17.56 18.33
C MET A 720 36.61 -16.31 18.35
N LEU A 721 35.60 -16.27 17.50
CA LEU A 721 34.61 -15.19 17.46
C LEU A 721 33.71 -15.18 18.70
N LYS A 722 33.34 -16.35 19.23
CA LYS A 722 32.65 -16.50 20.52
C LYS A 722 33.49 -15.91 21.67
N ILE A 723 34.75 -16.32 21.77
CA ILE A 723 35.67 -15.84 22.82
C ILE A 723 35.81 -14.31 22.74
N ALA A 724 36.02 -13.76 21.54
CA ALA A 724 36.10 -12.32 21.31
C ALA A 724 34.81 -11.57 21.69
N LEU A 725 33.64 -12.11 21.36
CA LEU A 725 32.38 -11.51 21.78
C LEU A 725 32.16 -11.58 23.29
N ARG A 726 32.61 -12.65 23.95
CA ARG A 726 32.57 -12.74 25.41
C ARG A 726 33.49 -11.70 26.05
N GLU A 727 34.68 -11.46 25.48
CA GLU A 727 35.54 -10.36 25.92
C GLU A 727 34.86 -9.00 25.73
N LEU A 728 34.40 -8.69 24.51
CA LEU A 728 33.89 -7.38 24.14
C LEU A 728 32.52 -7.05 24.76
N VAL A 729 31.65 -8.05 24.95
CA VAL A 729 30.25 -7.84 25.38
C VAL A 729 30.04 -8.24 26.84
N LYS A 730 30.67 -9.33 27.31
CA LYS A 730 30.53 -9.81 28.70
C LYS A 730 31.65 -9.30 29.61
N GLY A 731 32.74 -8.76 29.06
CA GLY A 731 33.86 -8.22 29.84
C GLY A 731 34.61 -9.29 30.61
N ILE A 732 34.79 -10.49 30.03
CA ILE A 732 35.60 -11.54 30.66
C ILE A 732 37.07 -11.10 30.82
N SER A 733 37.75 -11.64 31.83
CA SER A 733 39.14 -11.27 32.11
C SER A 733 40.11 -11.76 31.03
N VAL A 734 41.23 -11.07 30.85
CA VAL A 734 42.32 -11.47 29.93
C VAL A 734 42.83 -12.90 30.21
N ALA A 735 42.89 -13.30 31.49
CA ALA A 735 43.28 -14.66 31.86
C ALA A 735 42.28 -15.71 31.33
N ALA A 736 40.97 -15.44 31.44
CA ALA A 736 39.93 -16.31 30.91
C ALA A 736 39.98 -16.41 29.38
N VAL A 737 40.27 -15.31 28.67
CA VAL A 737 40.49 -15.32 27.22
C VAL A 737 41.68 -16.22 26.86
N GLY A 738 42.79 -16.11 27.60
CA GLY A 738 43.96 -16.97 27.43
C GLY A 738 43.67 -18.45 27.64
N ASP A 739 42.90 -18.79 28.67
CA ASP A 739 42.47 -20.16 28.95
C ASP A 739 41.60 -20.76 27.83
N GLU A 740 40.63 -20.00 27.33
CA GLU A 740 39.71 -20.43 26.27
C GLU A 740 40.42 -20.58 24.92
N LEU A 741 41.27 -19.62 24.55
CA LEU A 741 42.09 -19.72 23.33
C LEU A 741 43.05 -20.92 23.41
N THR A 742 43.61 -21.19 24.58
CA THR A 742 44.49 -22.35 24.79
C THR A 742 43.72 -23.66 24.66
N GLN A 743 42.53 -23.76 25.24
CA GLN A 743 41.67 -24.94 25.10
C GLN A 743 41.28 -25.18 23.63
N LEU A 744 40.93 -24.12 22.90
CA LEU A 744 40.66 -24.22 21.46
C LEU A 744 41.88 -24.71 20.68
N ALA A 745 43.08 -24.19 20.98
CA ALA A 745 44.31 -24.62 20.34
C ALA A 745 44.65 -26.08 20.67
N GLU A 746 44.51 -26.51 21.93
CA GLU A 746 44.67 -27.91 22.36
C GLU A 746 43.73 -28.84 21.58
N PHE A 747 42.46 -28.46 21.45
CA PHE A 747 41.45 -29.23 20.72
C PHE A 747 41.81 -29.35 19.22
N VAL A 748 42.13 -28.23 18.57
CA VAL A 748 42.49 -28.22 17.13
C VAL A 748 43.76 -29.01 16.88
N VAL A 749 44.80 -28.85 17.71
CA VAL A 749 46.04 -29.63 17.60
C VAL A 749 45.76 -31.11 17.81
N GLY A 750 44.94 -31.49 18.79
CA GLY A 750 44.54 -32.88 19.04
C GLY A 750 43.81 -33.52 17.84
N ALA A 751 42.88 -32.78 17.23
CA ALA A 751 42.15 -33.23 16.04
C ALA A 751 43.10 -33.43 14.83
N VAL A 752 44.00 -32.47 14.60
CA VAL A 752 45.00 -32.56 13.51
C VAL A 752 45.97 -33.72 13.76
N LEU A 753 46.43 -33.90 15.00
CA LEU A 753 47.35 -34.97 15.39
C LEU A 753 46.72 -36.34 15.18
N THR A 754 45.45 -36.50 15.54
CA THR A 754 44.67 -37.73 15.34
C THR A 754 44.56 -38.08 13.86
N ARG A 755 44.23 -37.09 13.01
CA ARG A 755 44.18 -37.24 11.55
C ARG A 755 45.55 -37.57 10.95
N ALA A 756 46.61 -36.89 11.40
CA ALA A 756 47.98 -37.14 10.96
C ALA A 756 48.43 -38.57 11.30
N ARG A 757 48.15 -39.05 12.52
CA ARG A 757 48.42 -40.43 12.93
C ARG A 757 47.65 -41.44 12.09
N ALA A 758 46.36 -41.19 11.80
CA ALA A 758 45.56 -42.06 10.94
C ALA A 758 46.13 -42.13 9.51
N ALA A 759 46.55 -41.00 8.94
CA ALA A 759 47.14 -40.94 7.60
C ALA A 759 48.49 -41.68 7.51
N VAL A 760 49.37 -41.50 8.51
CA VAL A 760 50.64 -42.24 8.57
C VAL A 760 50.39 -43.72 8.81
N ARG A 761 49.45 -44.09 9.69
CA ARG A 761 49.04 -45.48 9.94
C ARG A 761 48.52 -46.18 8.68
N ALA A 762 47.70 -45.50 7.88
CA ALA A 762 47.18 -46.05 6.63
C ALA A 762 48.29 -46.35 5.61
N ARG A 763 49.39 -45.59 5.65
CA ARG A 763 50.51 -45.71 4.71
C ARG A 763 51.62 -46.66 5.17
N TYR A 764 51.91 -46.71 6.46
CA TYR A 764 53.08 -47.41 7.02
C TYR A 764 52.72 -48.47 8.09
N GLY A 765 51.44 -48.65 8.40
CA GLY A 765 50.96 -49.59 9.41
C GLY A 765 50.79 -48.99 10.81
N PRO A 766 50.12 -49.70 11.73
CA PRO A 766 49.93 -49.26 13.12
C PRO A 766 51.21 -49.36 13.95
N THR A 767 51.33 -48.51 14.96
CA THR A 767 52.34 -48.61 16.02
C THR A 767 51.66 -48.51 17.38
N GLY A 768 52.10 -49.33 18.34
CA GLY A 768 51.67 -49.30 19.74
C GLY A 768 52.42 -48.29 20.60
N ILE A 769 53.44 -47.63 20.04
CA ILE A 769 54.31 -46.72 20.78
C ILE A 769 53.53 -45.43 21.17
N PRO A 770 53.55 -45.03 22.46
CA PRO A 770 53.02 -43.75 22.91
C PRO A 770 53.72 -42.55 22.26
N PHE A 771 52.93 -41.53 21.91
CA PHE A 771 53.39 -40.30 21.25
C PHE A 771 52.62 -39.10 21.78
N ALA A 772 53.32 -37.98 22.00
CA ALA A 772 52.75 -36.75 22.53
C ALA A 772 53.33 -35.50 21.83
N ALA A 773 52.53 -34.43 21.80
CA ALA A 773 52.97 -33.09 21.46
C ALA A 773 53.00 -32.25 22.75
N LEU A 774 54.13 -31.63 23.04
CA LEU A 774 54.36 -30.77 24.20
C LEU A 774 54.17 -29.32 23.77
N ALA A 775 53.25 -28.62 24.44
CA ALA A 775 53.03 -27.19 24.31
C ALA A 775 54.08 -26.42 25.12
N LEU A 776 54.70 -25.40 24.52
CA LEU A 776 55.69 -24.53 25.16
C LEU A 776 55.26 -23.06 25.04
N GLY A 777 56.08 -22.15 25.59
CA GLY A 777 55.86 -20.71 25.46
C GLY A 777 54.49 -20.26 25.98
N LYS A 778 53.84 -19.36 25.25
CA LYS A 778 52.49 -18.85 25.61
C LYS A 778 51.43 -19.96 25.55
N PHE A 779 51.60 -20.94 24.65
CA PHE A 779 50.67 -22.05 24.52
C PHE A 779 50.75 -22.98 25.74
N GLY A 780 51.95 -23.39 26.14
CA GLY A 780 52.16 -24.22 27.34
C GLY A 780 51.86 -23.49 28.66
N GLY A 781 52.03 -22.16 28.70
CA GLY A 781 51.68 -21.33 29.85
C GLY A 781 50.20 -20.98 29.97
N ARG A 782 49.37 -21.34 28.99
CA ARG A 782 47.95 -20.96 28.90
C ARG A 782 47.71 -19.44 28.82
N GLU A 783 48.67 -18.71 28.23
CA GLU A 783 48.67 -17.25 28.08
C GLU A 783 48.50 -16.83 26.61
N MET A 784 47.67 -17.57 25.87
CA MET A 784 47.44 -17.30 24.45
C MET A 784 46.68 -16.00 24.21
N GLY A 785 47.01 -15.31 23.11
CA GLY A 785 46.20 -14.23 22.54
C GLY A 785 45.77 -14.61 21.12
N TYR A 786 44.89 -13.81 20.52
CA TYR A 786 44.27 -14.09 19.21
C TYR A 786 45.25 -14.33 18.04
N GLY A 787 46.47 -13.77 18.12
CA GLY A 787 47.52 -13.94 17.13
C GLY A 787 48.75 -14.69 17.64
N SER A 788 48.61 -15.50 18.70
CA SER A 788 49.74 -16.27 19.23
C SER A 788 50.13 -17.43 18.30
N ASP A 789 51.44 -17.60 18.10
CA ASP A 789 52.00 -18.80 17.49
C ASP A 789 51.92 -20.00 18.45
N LEU A 790 51.89 -21.22 17.90
CA LEU A 790 51.95 -22.45 18.68
C LEU A 790 53.39 -22.96 18.78
N ASP A 791 53.96 -22.94 19.98
CA ASP A 791 55.27 -23.55 20.26
C ASP A 791 55.10 -25.04 20.58
N LEU A 792 55.57 -25.93 19.70
CA LEU A 792 55.37 -27.39 19.80
C LEU A 792 56.67 -28.19 19.75
N VAL A 793 56.77 -29.21 20.61
CA VAL A 793 57.82 -30.26 20.57
C VAL A 793 57.18 -31.65 20.58
N PHE A 794 57.56 -32.54 19.68
CA PHE A 794 56.97 -33.89 19.60
C PHE A 794 57.89 -34.94 20.23
N VAL A 795 57.31 -35.82 21.04
CA VAL A 795 58.02 -36.86 21.78
C VAL A 795 57.35 -38.23 21.64
N TYR A 796 58.13 -39.30 21.68
CA TYR A 796 57.63 -40.68 21.73
C TYR A 796 58.40 -41.51 22.75
N ASP A 797 57.78 -42.58 23.24
CA ASP A 797 58.40 -43.49 24.21
C ASP A 797 59.11 -44.66 23.51
N GLU A 798 60.38 -44.89 23.80
CA GLU A 798 61.13 -46.04 23.25
C GLU A 798 61.09 -47.27 24.15
N SER A 799 60.41 -47.20 25.31
CA SER A 799 60.39 -48.29 26.28
C SER A 799 59.87 -49.60 25.66
N PRO A 800 60.71 -50.64 25.57
CA PRO A 800 60.33 -51.94 25.03
C PRO A 800 59.69 -52.76 26.14
N ASP A 801 58.51 -52.37 26.63
CA ASP A 801 57.67 -53.19 27.52
C ASP A 801 56.24 -52.62 27.55
N ALA A 802 55.40 -53.10 26.65
CA ALA A 802 53.96 -53.20 26.88
C ALA A 802 53.62 -54.69 26.75
N ASP A 803 53.78 -55.35 27.89
CA ASP A 803 53.58 -56.77 28.15
C ASP A 803 52.17 -57.23 27.79
N ASP A 804 52.10 -58.46 27.30
CA ASP A 804 50.88 -59.26 27.19
C ASP A 804 50.25 -59.40 28.59
N GLY A 805 49.02 -58.90 28.74
CA GLY A 805 48.11 -59.34 29.81
C GLY A 805 48.38 -58.85 31.24
N SER A 806 47.69 -57.78 31.64
CA SER A 806 46.93 -57.81 32.91
C SER A 806 45.78 -56.81 32.89
N ALA A 807 44.60 -57.33 33.22
CA ALA A 807 43.36 -56.58 33.32
C ALA A 807 43.39 -55.60 34.51
N GLY A 808 43.11 -54.33 34.24
CA GLY A 808 42.75 -53.32 35.23
C GLY A 808 41.69 -52.40 34.63
N ALA A 809 40.45 -52.55 35.08
CA ALA A 809 39.25 -51.92 34.55
C ALA A 809 39.28 -50.38 34.52
N PRO A 810 38.47 -49.77 33.64
CA PRO A 810 37.64 -48.64 34.04
C PRO A 810 36.16 -48.97 33.89
N ALA A 811 35.38 -48.38 34.80
CA ALA A 811 33.97 -48.55 34.94
C ALA A 811 33.15 -47.93 33.78
N SER A 812 31.95 -48.51 33.61
CA SER A 812 30.74 -47.97 33.00
C SER A 812 30.75 -47.61 31.51
N GLY A 813 30.32 -48.60 30.71
CA GLY A 813 29.02 -48.55 30.01
C GLY A 813 28.91 -47.64 28.80
N LEU A 814 28.87 -48.25 27.60
CA LEU A 814 27.77 -48.14 26.64
C LEU A 814 28.03 -49.12 25.48
N THR A 815 27.11 -50.05 25.30
CA THR A 815 27.04 -51.05 24.24
C THR A 815 26.92 -50.44 22.85
N ARG A 816 27.61 -50.99 21.85
CA ARG A 816 27.10 -51.14 20.47
C ARG A 816 27.89 -52.15 19.64
N ASP A 817 27.16 -52.81 18.76
CA ASP A 817 27.47 -54.03 18.02
C ASP A 817 28.68 -53.96 17.09
N HIS A 818 29.44 -55.06 17.04
CA HIS A 818 30.41 -55.35 15.98
C HIS A 818 29.78 -56.24 14.90
N PRO A 819 29.91 -55.92 13.60
CA PRO A 819 29.80 -56.92 12.54
C PRO A 819 31.14 -57.68 12.39
N GLN A 820 31.06 -58.98 12.10
CA GLN A 820 32.20 -59.85 11.80
C GLN A 820 33.02 -59.39 10.56
N PRO A 821 34.32 -59.72 10.46
CA PRO A 821 35.14 -59.37 9.31
C PRO A 821 34.88 -60.30 8.11
N ASP A 822 34.83 -59.69 6.93
CA ASP A 822 34.75 -60.32 5.60
C ASP A 822 36.09 -60.99 5.23
N PRO A 823 36.12 -62.27 4.81
CA PRO A 823 37.34 -63.02 4.48
C PRO A 823 37.81 -62.78 3.03
N SER A 824 37.86 -61.54 2.57
CA SER A 824 38.30 -61.20 1.22
C SER A 824 39.12 -59.90 1.15
N ALA A 825 40.28 -59.89 1.82
CA ALA A 825 41.31 -58.86 1.60
C ALA A 825 42.53 -59.50 0.93
N GLU A 826 42.59 -59.31 -0.38
CA GLU A 826 43.71 -59.64 -1.25
C GLU A 826 45.02 -58.96 -0.80
N PHE A 827 46.13 -59.63 -1.11
CA PHE A 827 47.53 -59.23 -0.96
C PHE A 827 47.77 -57.70 -1.05
N MET A 828 48.21 -57.09 0.06
CA MET A 828 48.88 -55.78 0.06
C MET A 828 50.41 -55.97 0.01
N PRO A 829 51.16 -55.17 -0.77
CA PRO A 829 52.61 -55.29 -0.86
C PRO A 829 53.30 -54.84 0.44
N SER A 830 54.45 -55.46 0.74
CA SER A 830 55.40 -55.14 1.82
C SER A 830 55.35 -53.67 2.29
N ALA A 831 54.76 -53.43 3.46
CA ALA A 831 54.79 -52.12 4.11
C ALA A 831 56.25 -51.79 4.45
N MET A 832 56.76 -50.68 3.92
CA MET A 832 58.08 -50.16 4.24
C MET A 832 58.11 -49.82 5.75
N GLN A 833 58.72 -50.67 6.57
CA GLN A 833 58.83 -50.47 8.01
C GLN A 833 59.80 -49.31 8.29
N LEU A 834 59.23 -48.14 8.60
CA LEU A 834 59.99 -47.01 9.12
C LEU A 834 60.47 -47.31 10.54
N SER A 835 61.65 -46.79 10.91
CA SER A 835 62.02 -46.74 12.33
C SER A 835 61.02 -45.90 13.14
N PRO A 836 60.88 -46.11 14.46
CA PRO A 836 60.01 -45.29 15.30
C PRO A 836 60.26 -43.79 15.14
N THR A 837 61.53 -43.38 15.06
CA THR A 837 61.94 -41.99 14.81
C THR A 837 61.39 -41.45 13.49
N GLU A 838 61.53 -42.21 12.40
CA GLU A 838 61.03 -41.82 11.07
C GLU A 838 59.51 -41.81 11.02
N TYR A 839 58.86 -42.77 11.68
CA TYR A 839 57.40 -42.86 11.78
C TYR A 839 56.81 -41.62 12.48
N PHE A 840 57.31 -41.29 13.68
CA PHE A 840 56.80 -40.15 14.44
C PHE A 840 57.27 -38.82 13.87
N ALA A 841 58.44 -38.76 13.21
CA ALA A 841 58.82 -37.59 12.42
C ALA A 841 57.86 -37.37 11.25
N ALA A 842 57.36 -38.43 10.61
CA ALA A 842 56.32 -38.32 9.58
C ALA A 842 54.99 -37.80 10.16
N VAL A 843 54.56 -38.30 11.33
CA VAL A 843 53.35 -37.79 12.02
C VAL A 843 53.50 -36.31 12.38
N ALA A 844 54.63 -35.93 12.99
CA ALA A 844 54.94 -34.55 13.35
C ALA A 844 54.97 -33.66 12.10
N SER A 845 55.60 -34.10 11.02
CA SER A 845 55.68 -33.38 9.74
C SER A 845 54.29 -33.14 9.13
N VAL A 846 53.43 -34.17 9.08
CA VAL A 846 52.05 -34.02 8.59
C VAL A 846 51.26 -33.07 9.49
N THR A 847 51.40 -33.17 10.81
CA THR A 847 50.73 -32.28 11.78
C THR A 847 51.12 -30.82 11.55
N LEU A 848 52.43 -30.53 11.52
CA LEU A 848 52.96 -29.19 11.29
C LEU A 848 52.53 -28.64 9.93
N LYS A 849 52.57 -29.48 8.89
CA LYS A 849 52.10 -29.10 7.55
C LYS A 849 50.62 -28.71 7.58
N THR A 850 49.76 -29.55 8.14
CA THR A 850 48.31 -29.29 8.17
C THR A 850 47.96 -28.02 8.97
N LEU A 851 48.68 -27.71 10.05
CA LEU A 851 48.43 -26.49 10.82
C LEU A 851 48.82 -25.22 10.05
N LYS A 852 49.96 -25.25 9.36
CA LYS A 852 50.60 -24.07 8.75
C LYS A 852 50.33 -23.89 7.24
N GLU A 853 49.84 -24.91 6.55
CA GLU A 853 49.63 -24.88 5.10
C GLU A 853 48.55 -23.85 4.73
N PRO A 854 48.87 -22.83 3.90
CA PRO A 854 47.88 -21.87 3.45
C PRO A 854 46.89 -22.56 2.52
N THR A 855 45.64 -22.67 2.96
CA THR A 855 44.54 -23.14 2.13
C THR A 855 43.68 -21.98 1.63
N ARG A 856 42.70 -22.26 0.76
CA ARG A 856 41.68 -21.27 0.40
C ARG A 856 40.83 -20.77 1.58
N TYR A 857 40.90 -21.44 2.73
CA TYR A 857 40.22 -21.09 3.97
C TYR A 857 41.16 -20.42 4.98
N GLY A 858 42.43 -20.19 4.63
CA GLY A 858 43.48 -19.69 5.51
C GLY A 858 44.39 -20.80 6.06
N ILE A 859 45.21 -20.44 7.05
CA ILE A 859 45.98 -21.36 7.90
C ILE A 859 45.20 -21.67 9.17
N LEU A 860 45.47 -22.77 9.90
CA LEU A 860 44.87 -23.03 11.22
C LEU A 860 45.61 -22.29 12.32
N TYR A 861 46.94 -22.43 12.36
CA TYR A 861 47.80 -21.71 13.29
C TYR A 861 49.19 -21.54 12.66
N ASP A 862 49.85 -20.43 12.97
CA ASP A 862 51.30 -20.38 12.84
C ASP A 862 51.93 -21.25 13.93
N VAL A 863 52.95 -22.01 13.54
CA VAL A 863 53.60 -22.99 14.42
C VAL A 863 55.10 -22.78 14.40
N ASP A 864 55.68 -22.80 15.59
CA ASP A 864 57.12 -22.82 15.83
C ASP A 864 57.54 -24.13 16.52
N ALA A 865 58.39 -24.90 15.84
CA ALA A 865 58.96 -26.13 16.39
C ALA A 865 60.47 -26.00 16.66
N ARG A 866 61.02 -24.78 16.66
CA ARG A 866 62.48 -24.53 16.80
C ARG A 866 63.00 -24.77 18.22
N LEU A 867 62.13 -24.82 19.22
CA LEU A 867 62.50 -25.07 20.62
C LEU A 867 62.83 -26.54 20.94
N ARG A 868 62.77 -27.43 19.94
CA ARG A 868 63.24 -28.81 20.09
C ARG A 868 64.78 -28.87 20.23
N PRO A 869 65.33 -29.90 20.90
CA PRO A 869 66.76 -30.21 20.90
C PRO A 869 67.40 -30.10 19.51
N ASP A 870 68.57 -29.45 19.45
CA ASP A 870 69.32 -29.16 18.21
C ASP A 870 68.61 -28.22 17.21
N GLY A 871 67.51 -27.58 17.63
CA GLY A 871 66.78 -26.57 16.87
C GLY A 871 66.26 -27.07 15.52
N SER A 872 66.32 -26.24 14.48
CA SER A 872 65.85 -26.59 13.14
C SER A 872 66.62 -27.75 12.49
N LYS A 873 67.79 -28.11 13.00
CA LYS A 873 68.64 -29.21 12.54
C LYS A 873 68.36 -30.54 13.27
N GLY A 874 67.61 -30.48 14.38
CA GLY A 874 67.23 -31.66 15.17
C GLY A 874 66.04 -32.42 14.57
N ALA A 875 65.92 -33.69 14.98
CA ALA A 875 64.80 -34.56 14.60
C ALA A 875 63.46 -33.95 15.03
N LEU A 876 62.42 -34.10 14.20
CA LEU A 876 61.10 -33.52 14.47
C LEU A 876 60.34 -34.22 15.59
N ALA A 877 60.62 -35.51 15.82
CA ALA A 877 60.13 -36.29 16.94
C ALA A 877 61.32 -36.92 17.68
N ILE A 878 61.28 -36.91 19.01
CA ILE A 878 62.43 -37.24 19.86
C ILE A 878 62.02 -38.29 20.91
N PRO A 879 62.84 -39.32 21.16
CA PRO A 879 62.63 -40.22 22.28
C PRO A 879 62.57 -39.46 23.60
N THR A 880 61.67 -39.82 24.50
CA THR A 880 61.60 -39.27 25.87
C THR A 880 62.94 -39.40 26.60
N GLN A 881 63.66 -40.51 26.42
CA GLN A 881 64.98 -40.71 27.01
C GLN A 881 66.02 -39.72 26.48
N ARG A 882 66.05 -39.47 25.17
CA ARG A 882 66.96 -38.49 24.55
C ARG A 882 66.61 -37.07 24.98
N LEU A 883 65.33 -36.74 25.08
CA LEU A 883 64.90 -35.43 25.57
C LEU A 883 65.37 -35.21 27.02
N ARG A 884 65.28 -36.23 27.89
CA ARG A 884 65.79 -36.19 29.27
C ARG A 884 67.31 -36.07 29.35
N GLN A 885 68.05 -36.65 28.41
CA GLN A 885 69.51 -36.52 28.38
C GLN A 885 69.98 -35.14 27.89
N TYR A 886 69.17 -34.48 27.06
CA TYR A 886 69.51 -33.17 26.50
C TYR A 886 69.36 -32.03 27.52
N TYR A 887 68.28 -32.06 28.32
CA TYR A 887 68.04 -31.13 29.43
C TYR A 887 68.81 -31.55 30.68
#